data_AF-A0A318E0U4-F1
#
_entry.id   AF-A0A318E0U4-F1
#
_cell.length_a   1.000
_cell.length_b   1.000
_cell.length_c   1.000
_cell.angle_alpha   90.00
_cell.angle_beta   90.00
_cell.angle_gamma   90.00
#
_symmetry.space_group_name_H-M   'P 1'
#
loop_
_entity.id
_entity.type
_entity.pdbx_description
1 polymer ?
#
loop_
_entity_poly.entity_id
_entity_poly.type
_entity_poly.pdbx_seq_one_letter_code
_entity_poly.pdbx_strand_id
1 'polypeptide(L)'
;MIKPGFGAACVGAALLMACDGSDPVGFDEGFQKTVDADYHTLKTEPLQPGEFDLLTLSALPDAVTGGDVLVAVRGLAPDDRLTVSRNSVDVSGAFSLREDGQWVGLVEGLVEGVNQIGAQASGPGGIRSAVLEVRNHPSTGPVISGPHQQPFFCRTEPSGLGEPLDEHCSFEPRYQWFARSLVGFTELEPPFDSYPPDTMGTRTTHGESVPWVVRVETRPINRGIARMAVLDDPLARDAAARFDPDRFEASLWNGNVYYVYGESCGVGFQQGSSTPDFVLGGFPNLAELSDDNILIILMGVSDRLGNGDITVHNTLSAYGNHCNPLLSIESTMMTKEHIIERYGLINRFIGTNGSGAAMQQINAANNAPGLISAGLTIATFADIPSTAMTVADCGLLNAYYERSNLNWLGPKRWAVNGHNVLTGLPLNDICTSWESTFVDRLIPTAGSGCGVPGDIRYDPVERPDGPRCTLQDGLVNIFGIDPDTGFARRPLDNRGVQYGLQAFNRGLISFEEFIDLNRNIGGYDIDGNVVPGVEGRMVMDDDVARRLYRLGAVVGRGALEQTPFIDSAAYLDLIPVLNIHESVRPFNLRARLQTRPGGSDTYSIKRGVVTPPDNFVVMDRWLDNINAAEAVAGFDRNRVQTVLNSKPATAGDACSVGVLGGRLELGALTVILPLGLELPILPTIESVIGLPGVTPTGPGLQLRIDVPGPAGLALCNTLLPVVDTPRIVAGMPMSDDVVKCQLKPVDPRDYSEALSSAQLGELMAVFPDGVCDYSRPSVGDTGSSLLWPSMGGRELLEEPISLKWRVARAAAAN
;
A
#
# COMPACT_ATOMS: atom_id res chain seq x y z
N MET A 1 1.88 5.89 62.61
CA MET A 1 1.04 6.35 63.74
C MET A 1 -0.23 6.98 63.19
N ILE A 2 -1.36 6.29 63.38
CA ILE A 2 -2.73 6.77 63.62
C ILE A 2 -3.37 7.75 62.59
N LYS A 3 -4.27 7.21 61.76
CA LYS A 3 -5.59 7.81 61.41
C LYS A 3 -6.57 7.55 62.57
N PRO A 4 -7.60 8.38 62.87
CA PRO A 4 -8.88 8.47 62.10
C PRO A 4 -9.47 9.92 62.09
N GLY A 5 -10.59 10.30 61.47
CA GLY A 5 -11.70 9.69 60.74
C GLY A 5 -12.96 10.60 60.85
N PHE A 6 -13.82 10.61 59.80
CA PHE A 6 -15.28 10.95 59.74
C PHE A 6 -15.80 12.31 60.29
N GLY A 7 -16.75 13.05 59.69
CA GLY A 7 -17.63 12.89 58.53
C GLY A 7 -18.76 13.96 58.53
N ALA A 8 -19.50 14.01 57.42
CA ALA A 8 -20.90 14.47 57.23
C ALA A 8 -21.26 15.97 56.96
N ALA A 9 -21.83 16.16 55.75
CA ALA A 9 -23.16 16.73 55.43
C ALA A 9 -23.32 18.16 54.86
N CYS A 10 -23.81 18.18 53.60
CA CYS A 10 -25.01 18.86 53.08
C CYS A 10 -25.04 20.35 52.66
N VAL A 11 -25.35 20.52 51.35
CA VAL A 11 -26.37 21.39 50.72
C VAL A 11 -26.10 22.89 50.63
N GLY A 12 -26.18 23.42 49.39
CA GLY A 12 -26.42 24.84 49.15
C GLY A 12 -26.16 25.26 47.70
N ALA A 13 -27.14 25.02 46.82
CA ALA A 13 -27.18 25.56 45.46
C ALA A 13 -27.27 27.09 45.46
N ALA A 14 -26.55 27.75 44.56
CA ALA A 14 -26.74 29.16 44.23
C ALA A 14 -27.15 29.27 42.76
N LEU A 15 -28.41 29.68 42.56
CA LEU A 15 -28.94 30.19 41.29
C LEU A 15 -28.15 31.43 40.86
N LEU A 16 -27.82 31.52 39.58
CA LEU A 16 -27.76 32.79 38.85
C LEU A 16 -28.68 32.69 37.64
N MET A 17 -29.66 33.59 37.62
CA MET A 17 -30.70 33.72 36.62
C MET A 17 -30.15 34.21 35.28
N ALA A 18 -30.82 33.73 34.25
CA ALA A 18 -30.77 34.13 32.85
C ALA A 18 -30.77 35.65 32.61
N CYS A 19 -29.92 36.07 31.68
CA CYS A 19 -30.23 37.16 30.77
C CYS A 19 -30.44 36.55 29.38
N ASP A 20 -31.64 36.78 28.88
CA ASP A 20 -32.19 36.45 27.57
C ASP A 20 -31.34 37.07 26.44
N GLY A 21 -31.01 36.26 25.43
CA GLY A 21 -30.13 36.63 24.32
C GLY A 21 -30.01 35.51 23.30
N SER A 22 -31.04 35.37 22.46
CA SER A 22 -31.05 34.67 21.16
C SER A 22 -30.21 33.38 21.07
N ASP A 23 -30.86 32.23 21.27
CA ASP A 23 -30.26 30.91 21.10
C ASP A 23 -29.54 30.76 19.73
N PRO A 24 -28.21 30.56 19.69
CA PRO A 24 -27.60 29.85 18.58
C PRO A 24 -28.05 28.38 18.67
N VAL A 25 -28.34 27.76 17.52
CA VAL A 25 -28.90 26.41 17.38
C VAL A 25 -28.18 25.39 18.26
N GLY A 26 -28.68 25.19 19.48
CA GLY A 26 -28.22 24.15 20.39
C GLY A 26 -28.93 22.86 20.01
N PHE A 27 -28.19 21.93 19.41
CA PHE A 27 -28.71 20.59 19.13
C PHE A 27 -28.83 19.83 20.45
N ASP A 28 -30.04 19.38 20.78
CA ASP A 28 -30.28 18.52 21.94
C ASP A 28 -29.71 17.11 21.66
N GLU A 29 -28.59 16.77 22.29
CA GLU A 29 -27.90 15.48 22.10
C GLU A 29 -28.72 14.27 22.60
N GLY A 30 -29.82 14.51 23.33
CA GLY A 30 -30.62 13.48 24.00
C GLY A 30 -31.35 12.47 23.08
N PHE A 31 -31.37 12.67 21.76
CA PHE A 31 -32.17 11.88 20.81
C PHE A 31 -31.41 11.33 19.59
N GLN A 32 -30.08 11.26 19.62
CA GLN A 32 -29.28 10.69 18.52
C GLN A 32 -28.52 9.42 18.92
N LYS A 33 -28.17 8.59 17.94
CA LYS A 33 -27.25 7.43 18.11
C LYS A 33 -26.13 7.48 17.07
N THR A 34 -24.96 6.95 17.43
CA THR A 34 -23.86 6.75 16.48
C THR A 34 -23.90 5.32 15.94
N VAL A 35 -23.79 5.18 14.62
CA VAL A 35 -23.63 3.89 13.94
C VAL A 35 -22.36 3.91 13.09
N ASP A 36 -21.81 2.73 12.79
CA ASP A 36 -20.66 2.60 11.89
C ASP A 36 -21.19 2.36 10.47
N ALA A 37 -20.66 3.10 9.48
CA ALA A 37 -20.84 2.79 8.08
C ALA A 37 -19.86 1.70 7.64
N ASP A 38 -20.27 0.87 6.68
CA ASP A 38 -19.38 -0.05 5.99
C ASP A 38 -18.30 0.75 5.24
N TYR A 39 -17.03 0.36 5.40
CA TYR A 39 -15.90 1.13 4.88
C TYR A 39 -15.88 1.23 3.35
N HIS A 40 -16.42 0.22 2.64
CA HIS A 40 -16.33 0.15 1.18
C HIS A 40 -17.52 0.82 0.49
N THR A 41 -18.70 0.74 1.09
CA THR A 41 -19.96 1.20 0.48
C THR A 41 -20.52 2.46 1.13
N LEU A 42 -20.01 2.84 2.31
CA LEU A 42 -20.57 3.87 3.20
C LEU A 42 -22.04 3.62 3.57
N LYS A 43 -22.55 2.41 3.37
CA LYS A 43 -23.91 2.03 3.77
C LYS A 43 -23.96 1.73 5.25
N THR A 44 -25.10 2.01 5.86
CA THR A 44 -25.39 1.77 7.26
C THR A 44 -26.54 0.76 7.39
N GLU A 45 -26.76 0.25 8.59
CA GLU A 45 -27.98 -0.52 8.88
C GLU A 45 -29.23 0.24 8.43
N PRO A 46 -30.27 -0.44 7.90
CA PRO A 46 -31.48 0.22 7.39
C PRO A 46 -32.08 1.21 8.39
N LEU A 47 -32.47 2.38 7.88
CA LEU A 47 -33.15 3.41 8.66
C LEU A 47 -34.55 2.94 9.06
N GLN A 48 -34.93 3.19 10.31
CA GLN A 48 -36.32 3.04 10.73
C GLN A 48 -37.16 4.22 10.21
N PRO A 49 -38.50 4.07 10.09
CA PRO A 49 -39.36 5.18 9.69
C PRO A 49 -39.13 6.41 10.58
N GLY A 50 -38.80 7.53 9.96
CA GLY A 50 -38.50 8.78 10.66
C GLY A 50 -37.06 8.94 11.14
N GLU A 51 -36.16 7.97 10.97
CA GLU A 51 -34.72 8.18 11.16
C GLU A 51 -34.08 8.83 9.93
N PHE A 52 -32.97 9.55 10.13
CA PHE A 52 -32.08 9.98 9.05
C PHE A 52 -30.62 9.90 9.49
N ASP A 53 -29.72 9.72 8.52
CA ASP A 53 -28.26 9.69 8.73
C ASP A 53 -27.59 10.97 8.28
N LEU A 54 -26.57 11.40 9.03
CA LEU A 54 -25.59 12.43 8.70
C LEU A 54 -24.19 11.82 8.72
N LEU A 55 -23.50 11.86 7.58
CA LEU A 55 -22.17 11.25 7.41
C LEU A 55 -21.28 12.01 6.44
N THR A 56 -19.97 11.85 6.61
CA THR A 56 -18.96 12.29 5.64
C THR A 56 -18.87 11.33 4.45
N LEU A 57 -18.55 11.87 3.27
CA LEU A 57 -18.37 11.14 2.01
C LEU A 57 -16.92 11.19 1.50
N SER A 58 -16.17 12.26 1.78
CA SER A 58 -14.81 12.45 1.25
C SER A 58 -13.71 11.84 2.13
N ALA A 59 -13.90 11.82 3.45
CA ALA A 59 -12.94 11.27 4.41
C ALA A 59 -13.63 10.62 5.63
N LEU A 60 -12.86 9.84 6.41
CA LEU A 60 -13.33 9.41 7.73
C LEU A 60 -13.54 10.66 8.61
N PRO A 61 -14.58 10.68 9.47
CA PRO A 61 -14.85 11.84 10.33
C PRO A 61 -13.64 12.29 11.16
N ASP A 62 -12.78 11.37 11.58
CA ASP A 62 -11.60 11.65 12.42
C ASP A 62 -10.33 12.03 11.63
N ALA A 63 -10.39 12.02 10.29
CA ALA A 63 -9.24 12.14 9.39
C ALA A 63 -9.48 13.13 8.24
N VAL A 64 -10.36 14.12 8.45
CA VAL A 64 -10.64 15.19 7.47
C VAL A 64 -9.40 16.08 7.33
N THR A 65 -9.11 16.55 6.12
CA THR A 65 -7.98 17.46 5.88
C THR A 65 -8.37 18.68 5.06
N GLY A 66 -7.55 19.73 5.08
CA GLY A 66 -7.71 20.86 4.17
C GLY A 66 -8.80 21.89 4.53
N GLY A 67 -9.59 21.64 5.57
CA GLY A 67 -10.58 22.60 6.06
C GLY A 67 -11.97 22.47 5.43
N ASP A 68 -12.21 21.44 4.64
CA ASP A 68 -13.49 21.13 4.03
C ASP A 68 -13.81 19.63 4.15
N VAL A 69 -15.08 19.27 3.96
CA VAL A 69 -15.52 17.86 3.91
C VAL A 69 -16.83 17.75 3.15
N LEU A 70 -16.93 16.76 2.25
CA LEU A 70 -18.18 16.46 1.57
C LEU A 70 -19.09 15.65 2.49
N VAL A 71 -20.34 16.09 2.68
CA VAL A 71 -21.29 15.52 3.65
C VAL A 71 -22.58 15.12 2.96
N ALA A 72 -23.17 14.00 3.41
CA ALA A 72 -24.51 13.56 3.03
C ALA A 72 -25.49 13.58 4.22
N VAL A 73 -26.74 13.90 3.91
CA VAL A 73 -27.92 13.63 4.74
C VAL A 73 -28.85 12.70 4.00
N ARG A 74 -29.16 11.54 4.59
CA ARG A 74 -29.89 10.43 3.93
C ARG A 74 -31.15 10.05 4.71
N GLY A 75 -32.21 9.68 3.99
CA GLY A 75 -33.46 9.18 4.61
C GLY A 75 -34.48 10.26 4.98
N LEU A 76 -34.30 11.49 4.47
CA LEU A 76 -35.31 12.54 4.61
C LEU A 76 -36.55 12.24 3.75
N ALA A 77 -37.72 12.52 4.29
CA ALA A 77 -38.98 12.47 3.54
C ALA A 77 -39.05 13.65 2.56
N PRO A 78 -39.81 13.53 1.45
CA PRO A 78 -39.95 14.62 0.46
C PRO A 78 -40.42 15.96 1.03
N ASP A 79 -41.21 15.93 2.11
CA ASP A 79 -41.75 17.12 2.77
C ASP A 79 -40.85 17.67 3.90
N ASP A 80 -39.72 17.02 4.19
CA ASP A 80 -38.78 17.48 5.21
C ASP A 80 -38.00 18.71 4.72
N ARG A 81 -37.87 19.69 5.61
CA ARG A 81 -36.98 20.85 5.43
C ARG A 81 -35.69 20.61 6.20
N LEU A 82 -34.59 20.57 5.46
CA LEU A 82 -33.25 20.40 6.00
C LEU A 82 -32.62 21.74 6.34
N THR A 83 -32.02 21.82 7.52
CA THR A 83 -31.06 22.85 7.91
C THR A 83 -29.76 22.19 8.35
N VAL A 84 -28.62 22.73 7.96
CA VAL A 84 -27.30 22.21 8.30
C VAL A 84 -26.43 23.32 8.86
N SER A 85 -25.64 23.02 9.89
CA SER A 85 -24.72 23.96 10.51
C SER A 85 -23.32 23.35 10.71
N ARG A 86 -22.31 24.23 10.70
CA ARG A 86 -20.91 23.94 11.04
C ARG A 86 -20.51 24.84 12.20
N ASN A 87 -20.22 24.27 13.38
CA ASN A 87 -19.89 25.03 14.60
C ASN A 87 -20.89 26.17 14.88
N SER A 88 -22.20 25.89 14.77
CA SER A 88 -23.30 26.86 14.88
C SER A 88 -23.48 27.86 13.72
N VAL A 89 -22.66 27.81 12.67
CA VAL A 89 -22.84 28.62 11.46
C VAL A 89 -23.74 27.87 10.47
N ASP A 90 -24.82 28.50 10.01
CA ASP A 90 -25.70 27.93 8.99
C ASP A 90 -24.95 27.77 7.65
N VAL A 91 -24.91 26.53 7.15
CA VAL A 91 -24.30 26.14 5.87
C VAL A 91 -25.30 25.41 4.97
N SER A 92 -26.60 25.53 5.24
CA SER A 92 -27.67 24.84 4.50
C SER A 92 -27.62 25.12 2.99
N GLY A 93 -27.17 26.32 2.59
CA GLY A 93 -27.06 26.72 1.19
C GLY A 93 -26.04 25.92 0.38
N ALA A 94 -25.13 25.18 1.03
CA ALA A 94 -24.18 24.30 0.36
C ALA A 94 -24.79 22.94 -0.03
N PHE A 95 -25.97 22.60 0.50
CA PHE A 95 -26.59 21.29 0.28
C PHE A 95 -27.61 21.33 -0.85
N SER A 96 -27.56 20.30 -1.69
CA SER A 96 -28.51 20.08 -2.78
C SER A 96 -29.02 18.65 -2.79
N LEU A 97 -30.30 18.47 -3.14
CA LEU A 97 -30.91 17.16 -3.31
C LEU A 97 -30.41 16.53 -4.61
N ARG A 98 -29.82 15.33 -4.50
CA ARG A 98 -29.39 14.51 -5.62
C ARG A 98 -30.52 13.61 -6.13
N GLU A 99 -30.35 13.08 -7.34
CA GLU A 99 -31.32 12.18 -8.00
C GLU A 99 -31.58 10.90 -7.20
N ASP A 100 -30.60 10.45 -6.41
CA ASP A 100 -30.72 9.29 -5.51
C ASP A 100 -31.45 9.60 -4.19
N GLY A 101 -31.94 10.84 -4.02
CA GLY A 101 -32.70 11.29 -2.85
C GLY A 101 -31.84 11.73 -1.67
N GLN A 102 -30.50 11.77 -1.81
CA GLN A 102 -29.61 12.24 -0.75
C GLN A 102 -29.39 13.74 -0.86
N TRP A 103 -29.35 14.44 0.27
CA TRP A 103 -28.86 15.81 0.31
C TRP A 103 -27.35 15.79 0.47
N VAL A 104 -26.62 16.40 -0.45
CA VAL A 104 -25.15 16.43 -0.42
C VAL A 104 -24.65 17.86 -0.52
N GLY A 105 -23.65 18.20 0.28
CA GLY A 105 -23.03 19.53 0.29
C GLY A 105 -21.57 19.48 0.76
N LEU A 106 -20.75 20.38 0.21
CA LEU A 106 -19.37 20.59 0.66
C LEU A 106 -19.41 21.56 1.85
N VAL A 107 -18.97 21.10 3.02
CA VAL A 107 -18.88 21.92 4.22
C VAL A 107 -17.46 22.46 4.34
N GLU A 108 -17.25 23.69 3.89
CA GLU A 108 -15.95 24.38 3.97
C GLU A 108 -15.75 25.05 5.34
N GLY A 109 -14.55 25.60 5.58
CA GLY A 109 -14.21 26.45 6.73
C GLY A 109 -14.19 25.75 8.08
N LEU A 110 -13.86 24.46 8.10
CA LEU A 110 -13.51 23.72 9.30
C LEU A 110 -12.21 24.26 9.90
N VAL A 111 -12.17 24.44 11.21
CA VAL A 111 -10.93 24.82 11.91
C VAL A 111 -10.09 23.58 12.21
N GLU A 112 -8.77 23.70 12.35
CA GLU A 112 -7.96 22.57 12.82
C GLU A 112 -8.47 22.04 14.17
N GLY A 113 -8.55 20.71 14.29
CA GLY A 113 -9.12 20.02 15.45
C GLY A 113 -10.59 19.67 15.29
N VAL A 114 -11.30 19.63 16.41
CA VAL A 114 -12.69 19.14 16.46
C VAL A 114 -13.67 20.21 15.95
N ASN A 115 -14.57 19.79 15.07
CA ASN A 115 -15.69 20.56 14.54
C ASN A 115 -16.98 19.76 14.70
N GLN A 116 -18.11 20.46 14.80
CA GLN A 116 -19.44 19.87 14.84
C GLN A 116 -20.21 20.22 13.57
N ILE A 117 -20.69 19.18 12.87
CA ILE A 117 -21.63 19.33 11.76
C ILE A 117 -22.98 18.85 12.26
N GLY A 118 -23.96 19.75 12.33
CA GLY A 118 -25.31 19.47 12.80
C GLY A 118 -26.32 19.54 11.66
N ALA A 119 -27.18 18.54 11.52
CA ALA A 119 -28.29 18.52 10.59
C ALA A 119 -29.61 18.44 11.37
N GLN A 120 -30.58 19.27 11.00
CA GLN A 120 -31.94 19.25 11.53
C GLN A 120 -32.94 19.14 10.38
N ALA A 121 -33.81 18.15 10.49
CA ALA A 121 -34.94 17.95 9.59
C ALA A 121 -36.24 18.32 10.32
N SER A 122 -37.05 19.20 9.70
CA SER A 122 -38.36 19.59 10.20
C SER A 122 -39.45 19.24 9.17
N GLY A 123 -40.47 18.50 9.60
CA GLY A 123 -41.52 18.03 8.70
C GLY A 123 -42.67 17.34 9.44
N PRO A 124 -43.50 16.55 8.73
CA PRO A 124 -44.63 15.82 9.33
C PRO A 124 -44.23 14.87 10.46
N GLY A 125 -42.99 14.37 10.42
CA GLY A 125 -42.40 13.53 11.47
C GLY A 125 -41.78 14.31 12.64
N GLY A 126 -42.10 15.59 12.81
CA GLY A 126 -41.56 16.46 13.86
C GLY A 126 -40.18 17.03 13.53
N ILE A 127 -39.54 17.60 14.55
CA ILE A 127 -38.15 18.09 14.48
C ILE A 127 -37.22 16.99 14.94
N ARG A 128 -36.25 16.64 14.09
CA ARG A 128 -35.25 15.59 14.34
C ARG A 128 -33.87 16.15 14.05
N SER A 129 -32.87 15.75 14.83
CA SER A 129 -31.52 16.31 14.73
C SER A 129 -30.44 15.24 14.88
N ALA A 130 -29.34 15.41 14.15
CA ALA A 130 -28.12 14.62 14.27
C ALA A 130 -26.91 15.57 14.23
N VAL A 131 -25.89 15.28 15.03
CA VAL A 131 -24.62 16.01 15.11
C VAL A 131 -23.49 15.02 14.95
N LEU A 132 -22.66 15.26 13.93
CA LEU A 132 -21.45 14.51 13.66
C LEU A 132 -20.24 15.33 14.08
N GLU A 133 -19.44 14.77 14.97
CA GLU A 133 -18.11 15.30 15.28
C GLU A 133 -17.13 14.91 14.19
N VAL A 134 -16.49 15.90 13.56
CA VAL A 134 -15.42 15.73 12.59
C VAL A 134 -14.13 16.37 13.10
N ARG A 135 -12.98 15.74 12.86
CA ARG A 135 -11.66 16.26 13.19
C ARG A 135 -10.93 16.63 11.91
N ASN A 136 -10.70 17.92 11.73
CA ASN A 136 -9.94 18.47 10.63
C ASN A 136 -8.45 18.58 10.99
N HIS A 137 -7.59 18.22 10.06
CA HIS A 137 -6.13 18.27 10.15
C HIS A 137 -5.57 19.20 9.07
N PRO A 138 -4.33 19.70 9.20
CA PRO A 138 -3.70 20.49 8.16
C PRO A 138 -3.62 19.73 6.84
N SER A 139 -3.69 20.44 5.70
CA SER A 139 -3.46 19.84 4.36
C SER A 139 -2.06 19.26 4.17
N THR A 140 -1.12 19.64 5.03
CA THR A 140 0.25 19.13 5.10
C THR A 140 0.41 17.90 6.00
N GLY A 141 -0.66 17.45 6.67
CA GLY A 141 -0.60 16.39 7.69
C GLY A 141 0.16 16.82 8.96
N PRO A 142 0.51 15.86 9.83
CA PRO A 142 0.14 14.44 9.77
C PRO A 142 -1.23 14.16 10.41
N VAL A 143 -1.82 13.02 10.07
CA VAL A 143 -3.19 12.60 10.45
C VAL A 143 -3.18 11.27 11.22
N ILE A 144 -2.55 10.23 10.64
CA ILE A 144 -2.44 8.87 11.15
C ILE A 144 -1.01 8.35 11.24
N SER A 145 -0.07 8.96 10.51
CA SER A 145 1.32 8.48 10.37
C SER A 145 2.23 8.85 11.56
N GLY A 146 1.72 9.66 12.49
CA GLY A 146 2.49 10.26 13.59
C GLY A 146 3.29 11.50 13.14
N PRO A 147 4.12 12.06 14.03
CA PRO A 147 4.90 13.27 13.76
C PRO A 147 5.75 13.15 12.48
N HIS A 148 5.88 14.27 11.77
CA HIS A 148 6.72 14.34 10.58
C HIS A 148 8.17 14.00 10.86
N GLN A 149 8.78 13.22 9.96
CA GLN A 149 10.21 13.02 9.92
C GLN A 149 10.95 14.35 9.70
N GLN A 150 12.03 14.56 10.45
CA GLN A 150 12.86 15.77 10.42
C GLN A 150 14.34 15.41 10.37
N PRO A 151 15.19 16.15 9.62
CA PRO A 151 14.83 17.25 8.71
C PRO A 151 14.02 16.76 7.48
N PHE A 152 13.43 17.67 6.72
CA PHE A 152 12.70 17.32 5.50
C PHE A 152 13.12 18.21 4.33
N PHE A 153 13.67 17.60 3.28
CA PHE A 153 14.23 18.30 2.13
C PHE A 153 13.21 18.44 1.00
N CYS A 154 12.88 19.68 0.66
CA CYS A 154 11.96 20.00 -0.42
C CYS A 154 12.57 19.71 -1.79
N ARG A 155 11.72 19.30 -2.73
CA ARG A 155 12.08 18.97 -4.12
C ARG A 155 11.17 19.71 -5.12
N THR A 156 10.61 20.85 -4.71
CA THR A 156 9.72 21.68 -5.54
C THR A 156 10.46 22.24 -6.76
N GLU A 157 11.63 22.83 -6.57
CA GLU A 157 12.48 23.36 -7.66
C GLU A 157 12.88 22.31 -8.69
N PRO A 158 13.51 21.17 -8.32
CA PRO A 158 13.87 20.13 -9.30
C PRO A 158 12.65 19.50 -9.97
N SER A 159 11.45 19.63 -9.38
CA SER A 159 10.18 19.22 -9.99
C SER A 159 9.53 20.30 -10.88
N GLY A 160 10.22 21.43 -11.09
CA GLY A 160 9.75 22.55 -11.91
C GLY A 160 8.70 23.44 -11.26
N LEU A 161 8.50 23.33 -9.94
CA LEU A 161 7.43 24.00 -9.19
C LEU A 161 7.86 25.33 -8.55
N GLY A 162 9.15 25.65 -8.61
CA GLY A 162 9.74 26.84 -7.99
C GLY A 162 10.15 26.60 -6.54
N GLU A 163 10.60 27.67 -5.88
CA GLU A 163 10.98 27.65 -4.46
C GLU A 163 9.81 27.22 -3.57
N PRO A 164 10.04 26.43 -2.52
CA PRO A 164 8.98 26.06 -1.58
C PRO A 164 8.48 27.31 -0.83
N LEU A 165 7.17 27.37 -0.59
CA LEU A 165 6.51 28.48 0.09
C LEU A 165 6.71 28.45 1.62
N ASP A 166 7.02 27.29 2.17
CA ASP A 166 7.20 27.05 3.61
C ASP A 166 8.10 25.83 3.89
N GLU A 167 8.32 25.54 5.17
CA GLU A 167 9.10 24.39 5.66
C GLU A 167 8.41 23.03 5.43
N HIS A 168 7.15 23.04 4.98
CA HIS A 168 6.37 21.86 4.64
C HIS A 168 6.41 21.56 3.14
N CYS A 169 7.27 22.27 2.40
CA CYS A 169 7.44 22.12 0.96
C CYS A 169 6.16 22.40 0.17
N SER A 170 5.30 23.29 0.68
CA SER A 170 4.11 23.74 -0.02
C SER A 170 4.47 24.55 -1.27
N PHE A 171 3.59 24.53 -2.27
CA PHE A 171 3.71 25.31 -3.50
C PHE A 171 2.32 25.62 -4.07
N GLU A 172 2.21 26.65 -4.91
CA GLU A 172 0.94 27.01 -5.55
C GLU A 172 0.48 25.89 -6.50
N PRO A 173 -0.80 25.45 -6.45
CA PRO A 173 -1.34 24.49 -7.40
C PRO A 173 -1.15 24.94 -8.85
N ARG A 174 -0.84 23.98 -9.73
CA ARG A 174 -0.64 24.21 -11.17
C ARG A 174 -1.56 23.32 -11.99
N TYR A 175 -2.09 23.91 -13.07
CA TYR A 175 -2.87 23.21 -14.09
C TYR A 175 -2.14 23.31 -15.43
N GLN A 176 -1.86 22.16 -16.04
CA GLN A 176 -1.21 22.03 -17.35
C GLN A 176 -2.10 21.18 -18.25
N TRP A 177 -2.09 21.41 -19.56
CA TRP A 177 -2.84 20.59 -20.52
C TRP A 177 -1.89 19.94 -21.51
N PHE A 178 -2.20 18.71 -21.89
CA PHE A 178 -1.39 17.92 -22.80
C PHE A 178 -2.25 17.31 -23.89
N ALA A 179 -1.82 17.40 -25.14
CA ALA A 179 -2.45 16.72 -26.26
C ALA A 179 -1.70 15.42 -26.60
N ARG A 180 -2.44 14.32 -26.78
CA ARG A 180 -1.86 13.05 -27.22
C ARG A 180 -1.69 13.02 -28.73
N SER A 181 -0.50 12.61 -29.17
CA SER A 181 -0.18 12.23 -30.55
C SER A 181 0.27 10.75 -30.60
N LEU A 182 0.62 10.28 -31.80
CA LEU A 182 1.22 8.95 -31.98
C LEU A 182 2.59 8.81 -31.29
N VAL A 183 3.29 9.92 -31.02
CA VAL A 183 4.64 9.91 -30.42
C VAL A 183 4.63 10.15 -28.91
N GLY A 184 3.50 10.57 -28.34
CA GLY A 184 3.38 10.84 -26.90
C GLY A 184 2.50 12.03 -26.58
N PHE A 185 2.53 12.46 -25.32
CA PHE A 185 1.88 13.68 -24.86
C PHE A 185 2.81 14.88 -25.07
N THR A 186 2.25 15.99 -25.56
CA THR A 186 2.95 17.28 -25.67
C THR A 186 2.16 18.32 -24.89
N GLU A 187 2.85 19.12 -24.09
CA GLU A 187 2.23 20.23 -23.35
C GLU A 187 1.65 21.29 -24.31
N LEU A 188 0.48 21.81 -23.97
CA LEU A 188 -0.21 22.86 -24.69
C LEU A 188 0.04 24.22 -24.03
N GLU A 189 0.89 25.04 -24.66
CA GLU A 189 1.14 26.41 -24.24
C GLU A 189 0.87 27.39 -25.40
N PRO A 190 -0.21 28.19 -25.37
CA PRO A 190 -1.27 28.24 -24.34
C PRO A 190 -2.30 27.09 -24.50
N PRO A 191 -2.95 26.65 -23.39
CA PRO A 191 -3.83 25.48 -23.39
C PRO A 191 -5.22 25.71 -24.01
N PHE A 192 -5.58 26.97 -24.27
CA PHE A 192 -6.92 27.39 -24.70
C PHE A 192 -7.01 27.81 -26.17
N ASP A 193 -5.92 27.61 -26.92
CA ASP A 193 -5.83 27.83 -28.37
C ASP A 193 -6.15 26.53 -29.14
N SER A 194 -6.14 26.59 -30.47
CA SER A 194 -6.36 25.40 -31.31
C SER A 194 -5.30 24.32 -31.06
N TYR A 195 -5.74 23.07 -30.90
CA TYR A 195 -4.84 21.94 -30.69
C TYR A 195 -3.94 21.63 -31.90
N PRO A 196 -2.74 21.04 -31.68
CA PRO A 196 -1.87 20.57 -32.76
C PRO A 196 -2.62 19.69 -33.78
N PRO A 197 -2.35 19.82 -35.10
CA PRO A 197 -3.07 19.07 -36.13
C PRO A 197 -2.98 17.54 -36.03
N ASP A 198 -1.96 17.03 -35.33
CA ASP A 198 -1.71 15.61 -35.08
C ASP A 198 -2.31 15.12 -33.75
N THR A 199 -3.08 15.96 -33.05
CA THR A 199 -3.83 15.56 -31.84
C THR A 199 -4.79 14.43 -32.19
N MET A 200 -4.63 13.31 -31.48
CA MET A 200 -5.49 12.15 -31.64
C MET A 200 -6.84 12.37 -30.95
N GLY A 201 -7.89 11.69 -31.45
CA GLY A 201 -9.14 11.54 -30.73
C GLY A 201 -9.14 10.28 -29.88
N THR A 202 -9.96 10.28 -28.83
CA THR A 202 -10.28 9.09 -28.02
C THR A 202 -11.79 8.90 -27.91
N ARG A 203 -12.22 7.76 -27.37
CA ARG A 203 -13.61 7.45 -27.07
C ARG A 203 -13.75 7.10 -25.59
N THR A 204 -14.54 7.88 -24.85
CA THR A 204 -14.81 7.63 -23.43
C THR A 204 -15.61 6.35 -23.24
N THR A 205 -15.67 5.84 -22.01
CA THR A 205 -16.54 4.68 -21.67
C THR A 205 -18.03 4.97 -21.88
N HIS A 206 -18.43 6.23 -21.90
CA HIS A 206 -19.80 6.65 -22.24
C HIS A 206 -20.06 6.73 -23.75
N GLY A 207 -19.03 6.47 -24.58
CA GLY A 207 -19.14 6.41 -26.04
C GLY A 207 -18.98 7.77 -26.74
N GLU A 208 -18.61 8.82 -26.01
CA GLU A 208 -18.35 10.15 -26.54
C GLU A 208 -17.00 10.18 -27.26
N SER A 209 -16.96 10.77 -28.45
CA SER A 209 -15.73 10.99 -29.21
C SER A 209 -15.21 12.39 -28.92
N VAL A 210 -14.03 12.48 -28.32
CA VAL A 210 -13.41 13.75 -27.88
C VAL A 210 -11.95 13.83 -28.32
N PRO A 211 -11.37 15.03 -28.45
CA PRO A 211 -9.93 15.19 -28.55
C PRO A 211 -9.25 14.54 -27.34
N TRP A 212 -8.11 13.88 -27.54
CA TRP A 212 -7.35 13.27 -26.46
C TRP A 212 -6.46 14.32 -25.80
N VAL A 213 -7.13 15.27 -25.13
CA VAL A 213 -6.52 16.35 -24.35
C VAL A 213 -6.75 16.06 -22.87
N VAL A 214 -5.69 16.22 -22.10
CA VAL A 214 -5.64 15.81 -20.70
C VAL A 214 -5.19 16.98 -19.86
N ARG A 215 -5.94 17.31 -18.81
CA ARG A 215 -5.49 18.25 -17.77
C ARG A 215 -4.68 17.48 -16.74
N VAL A 216 -3.52 18.00 -16.36
CA VAL A 216 -2.73 17.58 -15.20
C VAL A 216 -2.83 18.65 -14.13
N GLU A 217 -3.45 18.32 -13.01
CA GLU A 217 -3.38 19.10 -11.77
C GLU A 217 -2.16 18.66 -10.97
N THR A 218 -1.32 19.60 -10.55
CA THR A 218 -0.20 19.38 -9.62
C THR A 218 -0.37 20.24 -8.38
N ARG A 219 -0.39 19.63 -7.18
CA ARG A 219 -0.60 20.35 -5.92
C ARG A 219 0.11 19.68 -4.73
N PRO A 220 0.39 20.42 -3.64
CA PRO A 220 0.88 19.81 -2.41
C PRO A 220 -0.24 19.06 -1.68
N ILE A 221 -0.04 17.78 -1.35
CA ILE A 221 -0.92 16.98 -0.48
C ILE A 221 -0.05 16.17 0.49
N ASN A 222 -0.27 16.35 1.80
CA ASN A 222 0.53 15.75 2.87
C ASN A 222 2.03 16.12 2.83
N ARG A 223 2.38 17.26 2.22
CA ARG A 223 3.76 17.67 1.81
C ARG A 223 4.30 16.98 0.55
N GLY A 224 3.60 16.00 0.00
CA GLY A 224 3.94 15.35 -1.25
C GLY A 224 3.55 16.16 -2.48
N ILE A 225 4.20 15.88 -3.60
CA ILE A 225 3.78 16.41 -4.90
C ILE A 225 2.75 15.43 -5.46
N ALA A 226 1.47 15.81 -5.39
CA ALA A 226 0.37 15.05 -5.96
C ALA A 226 0.09 15.54 -7.39
N ARG A 227 0.06 14.60 -8.34
CA ARG A 227 -0.33 14.83 -9.74
C ARG A 227 -1.55 14.01 -10.06
N MET A 228 -2.52 14.61 -10.76
CA MET A 228 -3.76 13.97 -11.19
C MET A 228 -4.02 14.35 -12.64
N ALA A 229 -4.12 13.35 -13.53
CA ALA A 229 -4.41 13.57 -14.95
C ALA A 229 -5.81 13.05 -15.31
N VAL A 230 -6.54 13.81 -16.12
CA VAL A 230 -7.91 13.49 -16.55
C VAL A 230 -8.22 14.11 -17.91
N LEU A 231 -9.08 13.48 -18.72
CA LEU A 231 -9.57 14.11 -19.94
C LEU A 231 -10.25 15.43 -19.64
N ASP A 232 -9.90 16.44 -20.41
CA ASP A 232 -10.45 17.78 -20.27
C ASP A 232 -10.27 18.53 -21.59
N ASP A 233 -11.37 19.04 -22.15
CA ASP A 233 -11.37 19.79 -23.42
C ASP A 233 -11.78 21.25 -23.17
N PRO A 234 -10.82 22.15 -22.86
CA PRO A 234 -11.11 23.57 -22.67
C PRO A 234 -11.78 24.24 -23.88
N LEU A 235 -11.54 23.76 -25.10
CA LEU A 235 -12.15 24.32 -26.30
C LEU A 235 -13.63 23.99 -26.43
N ALA A 236 -14.10 22.89 -25.84
CA ALA A 236 -15.53 22.53 -25.81
C ALA A 236 -16.36 23.41 -24.87
N ARG A 237 -15.72 24.06 -23.90
CA ARG A 237 -16.38 24.90 -22.89
C ARG A 237 -16.94 26.20 -23.49
N ASP A 238 -17.94 26.77 -22.80
CA ASP A 238 -18.44 28.10 -23.13
C ASP A 238 -17.32 29.18 -23.01
N ALA A 239 -17.47 30.30 -23.71
CA ALA A 239 -16.40 31.30 -23.82
C ALA A 239 -15.96 31.91 -22.47
N ALA A 240 -16.85 31.94 -21.46
CA ALA A 240 -16.51 32.44 -20.13
C ALA A 240 -15.79 31.36 -19.30
N ALA A 241 -16.14 30.10 -19.50
CA ALA A 241 -15.58 28.91 -18.85
C ALA A 241 -14.25 28.43 -19.43
N ARG A 242 -13.98 28.74 -20.71
CA ARG A 242 -12.80 28.28 -21.45
C ARG A 242 -11.50 28.68 -20.76
N PHE A 243 -11.45 29.90 -20.22
CA PHE A 243 -10.23 30.47 -19.63
C PHE A 243 -10.11 30.25 -18.12
N ASP A 244 -11.07 29.57 -17.51
CA ASP A 244 -11.05 29.26 -16.09
C ASP A 244 -10.33 27.91 -15.88
N PRO A 245 -9.08 27.89 -15.37
CA PRO A 245 -8.33 26.66 -15.16
C PRO A 245 -8.92 25.79 -14.05
N ASP A 246 -9.64 26.41 -13.11
CA ASP A 246 -10.26 25.76 -11.96
C ASP A 246 -11.52 24.99 -12.37
N ARG A 247 -12.21 25.45 -13.42
CA ARG A 247 -13.37 24.75 -13.97
C ARG A 247 -12.95 23.42 -14.61
N PHE A 248 -13.70 22.36 -14.28
CA PHE A 248 -13.52 21.01 -14.81
C PHE A 248 -14.84 20.52 -15.43
N GLU A 249 -14.76 19.85 -16.58
CA GLU A 249 -15.92 19.27 -17.24
C GLU A 249 -16.19 17.84 -16.75
N ALA A 250 -17.06 17.72 -15.75
CA ALA A 250 -17.34 16.45 -15.08
C ALA A 250 -17.87 15.33 -16.00
N SER A 251 -18.48 15.65 -17.16
CA SER A 251 -18.98 14.67 -18.13
C SER A 251 -17.89 13.80 -18.75
N LEU A 252 -16.65 14.31 -18.82
CA LEU A 252 -15.52 13.58 -19.39
C LEU A 252 -14.91 12.56 -18.42
N TRP A 253 -15.27 12.63 -17.13
CA TRP A 253 -14.84 11.67 -16.12
C TRP A 253 -15.93 10.62 -15.86
N ASN A 254 -15.55 9.35 -15.87
CA ASN A 254 -16.45 8.22 -15.63
C ASN A 254 -16.54 7.80 -14.14
N GLY A 255 -15.97 8.58 -13.22
CA GLY A 255 -15.93 8.28 -11.79
C GLY A 255 -14.82 7.31 -11.36
N ASN A 256 -13.98 6.81 -12.28
CA ASN A 256 -12.91 5.87 -11.93
C ASN A 256 -11.58 6.59 -11.72
N VAL A 257 -10.79 6.07 -10.79
CA VAL A 257 -9.45 6.54 -10.43
C VAL A 257 -8.48 5.36 -10.47
N TYR A 258 -7.35 5.54 -11.15
CA TYR A 258 -6.19 4.64 -11.13
C TYR A 258 -5.05 5.31 -10.38
N TYR A 259 -4.75 4.78 -9.20
CA TYR A 259 -3.73 5.31 -8.33
C TYR A 259 -2.40 4.56 -8.53
N VAL A 260 -1.46 5.24 -9.19
CA VAL A 260 -0.14 4.74 -9.56
C VAL A 260 0.80 4.90 -8.37
N TYR A 261 0.86 3.88 -7.53
CA TYR A 261 1.78 3.85 -6.40
C TYR A 261 3.23 3.78 -6.87
N GLY A 262 4.13 4.40 -6.12
CA GLY A 262 5.57 4.37 -6.42
C GLY A 262 6.29 3.11 -5.94
N GLU A 263 7.29 2.69 -6.71
CA GLU A 263 8.03 1.45 -6.46
C GLU A 263 9.20 1.67 -5.49
N SER A 264 10.09 0.67 -5.38
CA SER A 264 11.27 0.69 -4.50
C SER A 264 10.92 0.81 -3.00
N CYS A 265 11.90 1.10 -2.16
CA CYS A 265 11.79 1.27 -0.71
C CYS A 265 12.89 2.24 -0.28
N GLY A 266 12.53 3.39 0.29
CA GLY A 266 13.25 4.61 0.67
C GLY A 266 13.22 4.85 2.17
N VAL A 267 14.21 5.55 2.72
CA VAL A 267 14.24 5.90 4.16
C VAL A 267 13.44 7.18 4.45
N GLY A 268 13.31 8.08 3.47
CA GLY A 268 12.60 9.34 3.61
C GLY A 268 13.51 10.55 3.69
N PHE A 269 13.14 11.48 4.57
CA PHE A 269 13.71 12.81 4.77
C PHE A 269 13.54 13.76 3.58
N GLN A 270 12.77 13.41 2.55
CA GLN A 270 12.60 14.26 1.37
C GLN A 270 11.18 14.25 0.81
N GLN A 271 10.81 15.31 0.08
CA GLN A 271 9.54 15.38 -0.64
C GLN A 271 9.43 14.37 -1.79
N GLY A 272 10.56 13.96 -2.37
CA GLY A 272 10.62 13.18 -3.61
C GLY A 272 10.37 14.04 -4.85
N SER A 273 10.80 13.58 -6.02
CA SER A 273 10.61 14.28 -7.30
C SER A 273 9.54 13.59 -8.16
N SER A 274 8.83 14.35 -8.99
CA SER A 274 7.95 13.79 -10.03
C SER A 274 7.72 14.76 -11.18
N THR A 275 7.46 14.23 -12.38
CA THR A 275 7.06 14.99 -13.57
C THR A 275 5.62 14.66 -13.99
N PRO A 276 4.98 15.46 -14.87
CA PRO A 276 3.66 15.13 -15.41
C PRO A 276 3.58 13.73 -16.07
N ASP A 277 4.69 13.23 -16.63
CA ASP A 277 4.75 11.93 -17.30
C ASP A 277 4.33 10.76 -16.41
N PHE A 278 4.49 10.90 -15.09
CA PHE A 278 4.14 9.89 -14.09
C PHE A 278 2.65 9.53 -14.10
N VAL A 279 1.80 10.50 -14.45
CA VAL A 279 0.34 10.30 -14.58
C VAL A 279 -0.11 10.20 -16.02
N LEU A 280 0.68 10.72 -16.98
CA LEU A 280 0.38 10.60 -18.42
C LEU A 280 0.74 9.23 -19.00
N GLY A 281 1.45 8.38 -18.25
CA GLY A 281 1.95 7.10 -18.76
C GLY A 281 3.13 7.25 -19.71
N GLY A 282 3.90 8.33 -19.54
CA GLY A 282 5.20 8.48 -20.20
C GLY A 282 6.22 7.51 -19.61
N PHE A 283 7.12 7.00 -20.44
CA PHE A 283 8.25 6.22 -19.93
C PHE A 283 9.29 7.16 -19.35
N PRO A 284 9.77 6.91 -18.12
CA PRO A 284 10.86 7.70 -17.57
C PRO A 284 12.05 7.59 -18.51
N ASN A 285 12.74 8.70 -18.74
CA ASN A 285 14.02 8.67 -19.44
C ASN A 285 14.99 7.82 -18.60
N LEU A 286 15.32 6.62 -19.08
CA LEU A 286 16.17 5.67 -18.35
C LEU A 286 17.56 6.25 -18.02
N ALA A 287 18.01 7.28 -18.76
CA ALA A 287 19.26 8.00 -18.49
C ALA A 287 19.17 9.03 -17.35
N GLU A 288 17.96 9.35 -16.89
CA GLU A 288 17.67 10.33 -15.82
C GLU A 288 17.11 9.65 -14.55
N LEU A 289 17.08 8.31 -14.51
CA LEU A 289 16.74 7.55 -13.32
C LEU A 289 17.76 7.85 -12.22
N SER A 290 17.26 8.32 -11.07
CA SER A 290 18.01 8.51 -9.84
C SER A 290 17.24 7.85 -8.69
N ASP A 291 17.93 7.58 -7.58
CA ASP A 291 17.30 7.06 -6.35
C ASP A 291 16.12 7.94 -5.88
N ASP A 292 16.16 9.24 -6.19
CA ASP A 292 15.16 10.24 -5.81
C ASP A 292 13.96 10.35 -6.80
N ASN A 293 14.00 9.62 -7.93
CA ASN A 293 13.02 9.72 -9.02
C ASN A 293 12.62 8.36 -9.61
N ILE A 294 12.65 7.29 -8.81
CA ILE A 294 12.33 5.94 -9.30
C ILE A 294 10.81 5.68 -9.28
N LEU A 295 10.14 6.06 -10.37
CA LEU A 295 8.84 5.50 -10.74
C LEU A 295 8.96 4.83 -12.10
N ILE A 296 9.02 3.50 -12.11
CA ILE A 296 8.83 2.74 -13.34
C ILE A 296 7.33 2.47 -13.43
N ILE A 297 6.68 3.04 -14.44
CA ILE A 297 5.28 2.73 -14.71
C ILE A 297 5.26 1.41 -15.48
N LEU A 298 4.93 0.32 -14.80
CA LEU A 298 4.85 -1.00 -15.41
C LEU A 298 3.48 -1.26 -16.07
N MET A 299 2.57 -0.29 -16.08
CA MET A 299 1.19 -0.44 -16.55
C MET A 299 0.76 0.64 -17.56
N GLY A 300 -0.06 0.28 -18.55
CA GLY A 300 -0.55 1.17 -19.60
C GLY A 300 -1.59 2.19 -19.12
N VAL A 301 -1.20 3.11 -18.24
CA VAL A 301 -2.10 4.12 -17.64
C VAL A 301 -2.56 5.18 -18.65
N SER A 302 -1.84 5.37 -19.75
CA SER A 302 -2.28 6.22 -20.85
C SER A 302 -3.62 5.79 -21.41
N ASP A 303 -3.86 4.48 -21.55
CA ASP A 303 -5.11 3.95 -22.11
C ASP A 303 -6.30 4.20 -21.18
N ARG A 304 -6.04 4.29 -19.87
CA ARG A 304 -7.05 4.64 -18.86
C ARG A 304 -7.49 6.10 -18.98
N LEU A 305 -6.55 7.01 -19.24
CA LEU A 305 -6.90 8.40 -19.55
C LEU A 305 -7.83 8.47 -20.76
N GLY A 306 -7.55 7.73 -21.83
CA GLY A 306 -8.41 7.71 -23.03
C GLY A 306 -9.86 7.27 -22.78
N ASN A 307 -10.09 6.47 -21.75
CA ASN A 307 -11.42 5.99 -21.33
C ASN A 307 -12.20 6.99 -20.47
N GLY A 308 -11.56 8.09 -20.06
CA GLY A 308 -12.13 9.07 -19.13
C GLY A 308 -11.91 8.71 -17.66
N ASP A 309 -10.88 7.93 -17.32
CA ASP A 309 -10.48 7.71 -15.92
C ASP A 309 -9.52 8.82 -15.46
N ILE A 310 -9.40 9.05 -14.15
CA ILE A 310 -8.32 9.84 -13.55
C ILE A 310 -7.13 8.92 -13.26
N THR A 311 -5.92 9.34 -13.61
CA THR A 311 -4.67 8.70 -13.14
C THR A 311 -3.98 9.59 -12.11
N VAL A 312 -3.43 8.98 -11.06
CA VAL A 312 -2.93 9.71 -9.89
C VAL A 312 -1.57 9.20 -9.46
N HIS A 313 -0.68 10.10 -9.05
CA HIS A 313 0.55 9.78 -8.35
C HIS A 313 0.83 10.81 -7.26
N ASN A 314 1.32 10.36 -6.10
CA ASN A 314 1.81 11.23 -5.03
C ASN A 314 3.16 10.72 -4.52
N THR A 315 4.14 11.61 -4.45
CA THR A 315 5.52 11.26 -4.05
C THR A 315 5.67 10.71 -2.63
N LEU A 316 4.70 10.93 -1.73
CA LEU A 316 4.66 10.34 -0.40
C LEU A 316 3.91 9.00 -0.32
N SER A 317 3.26 8.60 -1.41
CA SER A 317 2.81 7.23 -1.68
C SER A 317 3.73 6.53 -2.69
N ALA A 318 5.01 6.87 -2.65
CA ALA A 318 6.08 6.22 -3.37
C ALA A 318 7.06 5.64 -2.36
N TYR A 319 7.11 4.32 -2.24
CA TYR A 319 7.97 3.69 -1.24
C TYR A 319 9.44 4.00 -1.46
N GLY A 320 9.90 4.22 -2.70
CA GLY A 320 11.27 4.66 -3.02
C GLY A 320 11.67 5.99 -2.36
N ASN A 321 10.70 6.85 -2.05
CA ASN A 321 10.91 8.03 -1.22
C ASN A 321 10.73 7.67 0.26
N HIS A 322 9.60 7.07 0.61
CA HIS A 322 9.22 6.74 1.99
C HIS A 322 8.65 5.34 2.08
N CYS A 323 9.44 4.38 2.54
CA CYS A 323 8.99 3.02 2.78
C CYS A 323 8.21 2.93 4.09
N ASN A 324 7.13 3.71 4.19
CA ASN A 324 6.30 3.89 5.37
C ASN A 324 4.83 3.61 5.02
N PRO A 325 4.24 2.51 5.56
CA PRO A 325 2.89 2.11 5.18
C PRO A 325 1.82 3.10 5.64
N LEU A 326 1.99 3.74 6.80
CA LEU A 326 1.00 4.68 7.32
C LEU A 326 1.06 6.02 6.58
N LEU A 327 2.26 6.50 6.23
CA LEU A 327 2.41 7.70 5.42
C LEU A 327 1.85 7.52 4.00
N SER A 328 2.02 6.31 3.43
CA SER A 328 1.41 5.96 2.14
C SER A 328 -0.12 5.98 2.22
N ILE A 329 -0.72 5.30 3.21
CA ILE A 329 -2.18 5.30 3.44
C ILE A 329 -2.69 6.73 3.64
N GLU A 330 -2.02 7.53 4.46
CA GLU A 330 -2.35 8.92 4.74
C GLU A 330 -2.34 9.79 3.47
N SER A 331 -1.29 9.66 2.67
CA SER A 331 -1.16 10.42 1.43
C SER A 331 -2.22 10.00 0.40
N THR A 332 -2.52 8.70 0.30
CA THR A 332 -3.58 8.19 -0.57
C THR A 332 -4.96 8.66 -0.11
N MET A 333 -5.28 8.60 1.19
CA MET A 333 -6.61 9.00 1.68
C MET A 333 -6.84 10.51 1.49
N MET A 334 -5.83 11.34 1.73
CA MET A 334 -5.91 12.80 1.50
C MET A 334 -6.03 13.13 0.01
N THR A 335 -5.35 12.36 -0.85
CA THR A 335 -5.50 12.53 -2.30
C THR A 335 -6.89 12.10 -2.77
N LYS A 336 -7.45 11.04 -2.18
CA LYS A 336 -8.82 10.59 -2.44
C LYS A 336 -9.87 11.61 -1.98
N GLU A 337 -9.68 12.20 -0.80
CA GLU A 337 -10.50 13.28 -0.25
C GLU A 337 -10.56 14.47 -1.23
N HIS A 338 -9.39 14.98 -1.64
CA HIS A 338 -9.29 16.06 -2.63
C HIS A 338 -10.00 15.73 -3.95
N ILE A 339 -9.84 14.51 -4.48
CA ILE A 339 -10.55 14.12 -5.71
C ILE A 339 -12.07 14.15 -5.51
N ILE A 340 -12.55 13.65 -4.37
CA ILE A 340 -13.98 13.63 -4.06
C ILE A 340 -14.57 15.03 -3.97
N GLU A 341 -13.86 15.95 -3.34
CA GLU A 341 -14.31 17.32 -3.10
C GLU A 341 -14.21 18.19 -4.36
N ARG A 342 -13.15 17.98 -5.16
CA ARG A 342 -12.86 18.82 -6.32
C ARG A 342 -13.49 18.32 -7.62
N TYR A 343 -13.47 17.01 -7.86
CA TYR A 343 -13.93 16.40 -9.13
C TYR A 343 -15.30 15.74 -8.97
N GLY A 344 -15.59 15.15 -7.81
CA GLY A 344 -16.85 14.48 -7.51
C GLY A 344 -16.66 13.07 -6.95
N LEU A 345 -17.78 12.40 -6.63
CA LEU A 345 -17.73 11.07 -6.01
C LEU A 345 -17.05 10.03 -6.90
N ILE A 346 -16.20 9.22 -6.28
CA ILE A 346 -15.46 8.15 -6.94
C ILE A 346 -16.30 6.87 -6.95
N ASN A 347 -16.44 6.28 -8.14
CA ASN A 347 -17.07 4.98 -8.35
C ASN A 347 -16.10 3.82 -8.12
N ARG A 348 -14.84 3.97 -8.58
CA ARG A 348 -13.78 2.96 -8.42
C ARG A 348 -12.45 3.64 -8.12
N PHE A 349 -11.72 3.14 -7.13
CA PHE A 349 -10.38 3.61 -6.79
C PHE A 349 -9.41 2.42 -6.85
N ILE A 350 -8.71 2.25 -7.97
CA ILE A 350 -7.92 1.05 -8.25
C ILE A 350 -6.45 1.37 -8.04
N GLY A 351 -5.82 0.64 -7.12
CA GLY A 351 -4.37 0.67 -6.95
C GLY A 351 -3.67 -0.05 -8.09
N THR A 352 -2.50 0.43 -8.49
CA THR A 352 -1.73 -0.16 -9.57
C THR A 352 -0.21 -0.01 -9.40
N ASN A 353 0.55 -0.68 -10.28
CA ASN A 353 2.02 -0.77 -10.33
C ASN A 353 2.64 -1.90 -9.46
N GLY A 354 3.97 -2.10 -9.54
CA GLY A 354 4.65 -3.28 -9.01
C GLY A 354 5.66 -3.07 -7.86
N SER A 355 6.25 -4.15 -7.38
CA SER A 355 7.33 -4.12 -6.36
C SER A 355 6.89 -3.39 -5.06
N GLY A 356 7.55 -2.28 -4.70
CA GLY A 356 7.15 -1.42 -3.57
C GLY A 356 5.71 -0.92 -3.66
N ALA A 357 5.21 -0.67 -4.88
CA ALA A 357 3.83 -0.28 -5.11
C ALA A 357 2.85 -1.42 -4.81
N ALA A 358 3.24 -2.68 -5.03
CA ALA A 358 2.41 -3.83 -4.67
C ALA A 358 2.25 -3.91 -3.15
N MET A 359 3.35 -3.76 -2.38
CA MET A 359 3.30 -3.72 -0.91
C MET A 359 2.38 -2.61 -0.39
N GLN A 360 2.41 -1.44 -1.02
CA GLN A 360 1.52 -0.31 -0.66
C GLN A 360 0.05 -0.66 -0.82
N GLN A 361 -0.33 -1.22 -1.98
CA GLN A 361 -1.72 -1.61 -2.25
C GLN A 361 -2.19 -2.71 -1.31
N ILE A 362 -1.35 -3.72 -1.06
CA ILE A 362 -1.66 -4.83 -0.15
C ILE A 362 -1.80 -4.31 1.28
N ASN A 363 -0.92 -3.42 1.71
CA ASN A 363 -1.00 -2.80 3.04
C ASN A 363 -2.25 -1.92 3.18
N ALA A 364 -2.56 -1.10 2.17
CA ALA A 364 -3.76 -0.27 2.13
C ALA A 364 -5.04 -1.13 2.23
N ALA A 365 -5.16 -2.20 1.45
CA ALA A 365 -6.33 -3.08 1.55
C ALA A 365 -6.39 -3.89 2.85
N ASN A 366 -5.24 -4.30 3.40
CA ASN A 366 -5.18 -5.01 4.69
C ASN A 366 -5.60 -4.09 5.85
N ASN A 367 -5.08 -2.86 5.88
CA ASN A 367 -5.18 -1.97 7.03
C ASN A 367 -6.25 -0.90 6.89
N ALA A 368 -6.57 -0.43 5.69
CA ALA A 368 -7.52 0.63 5.42
C ALA A 368 -8.61 0.14 4.44
N PRO A 369 -9.50 -0.79 4.87
CA PRO A 369 -10.58 -1.28 4.01
C PRO A 369 -11.38 -0.11 3.45
N GLY A 370 -11.78 -0.18 2.19
CA GLY A 370 -12.50 0.89 1.48
C GLY A 370 -11.62 2.02 0.94
N LEU A 371 -10.32 2.09 1.28
CA LEU A 371 -9.42 3.07 0.70
C LEU A 371 -9.26 2.84 -0.82
N ILE A 372 -8.97 1.59 -1.20
CA ILE A 372 -8.97 1.14 -2.60
C ILE A 372 -10.10 0.13 -2.85
N SER A 373 -10.70 0.19 -4.03
CA SER A 373 -11.73 -0.75 -4.48
C SER A 373 -11.13 -2.06 -4.99
N ALA A 374 -9.90 -2.04 -5.51
CA ALA A 374 -9.17 -3.19 -6.04
C ALA A 374 -7.67 -2.92 -6.12
N GLY A 375 -6.87 -3.99 -6.22
CA GLY A 375 -5.43 -3.91 -6.51
C GLY A 375 -5.04 -4.65 -7.78
N LEU A 376 -4.20 -4.02 -8.60
CA LEU A 376 -3.55 -4.59 -9.77
C LEU A 376 -2.05 -4.56 -9.55
N THR A 377 -1.53 -5.67 -9.03
CA THR A 377 -0.14 -5.77 -8.57
C THR A 377 0.73 -6.48 -9.60
N ILE A 378 2.03 -6.17 -9.57
CA ILE A 378 3.05 -6.79 -10.42
C ILE A 378 4.28 -7.05 -9.54
N ALA A 379 4.99 -8.14 -9.77
CA ALA A 379 6.28 -8.42 -9.11
C ALA A 379 6.17 -8.23 -7.58
N THR A 380 5.17 -8.89 -7.02
CA THR A 380 4.62 -8.61 -5.69
C THR A 380 5.58 -8.93 -4.55
N PHE A 381 5.50 -8.15 -3.47
CA PHE A 381 5.97 -8.51 -2.14
C PHE A 381 4.82 -8.33 -1.14
N ALA A 382 4.79 -9.12 -0.07
CA ALA A 382 3.69 -9.05 0.90
C ALA A 382 3.77 -7.78 1.76
N ASP A 383 4.92 -7.53 2.38
CA ASP A 383 5.15 -6.36 3.24
C ASP A 383 6.64 -6.07 3.47
N ILE A 384 6.89 -4.93 4.12
CA ILE A 384 8.23 -4.44 4.43
C ILE A 384 8.97 -5.36 5.41
N PRO A 385 8.41 -5.77 6.59
CA PRO A 385 9.16 -6.58 7.55
C PRO A 385 9.66 -7.91 6.99
N SER A 386 8.80 -8.68 6.29
CA SER A 386 9.17 -9.98 5.72
C SER A 386 10.18 -9.85 4.58
N THR A 387 10.08 -8.79 3.78
CA THR A 387 11.05 -8.48 2.72
C THR A 387 12.40 -8.08 3.33
N ALA A 388 12.41 -7.20 4.33
CA ALA A 388 13.62 -6.73 5.02
C ALA A 388 14.40 -7.87 5.68
N MET A 389 13.72 -8.91 6.18
CA MET A 389 14.37 -10.12 6.67
C MET A 389 15.18 -10.81 5.57
N THR A 390 14.64 -10.94 4.36
CA THR A 390 15.38 -11.55 3.24
C THR A 390 16.58 -10.70 2.84
N VAL A 391 16.44 -9.37 2.80
CA VAL A 391 17.55 -8.44 2.53
C VAL A 391 18.68 -8.65 3.54
N ALA A 392 18.35 -8.64 4.83
CA ALA A 392 19.33 -8.83 5.89
C ALA A 392 20.00 -10.21 5.80
N ASP A 393 19.22 -11.28 5.61
CA ASP A 393 19.74 -12.64 5.53
C ASP A 393 20.66 -12.84 4.32
N CYS A 394 20.29 -12.33 3.15
CA CYS A 394 21.12 -12.43 1.94
C CYS A 394 22.46 -11.69 2.11
N GLY A 395 22.46 -10.48 2.69
CA GLY A 395 23.72 -9.77 2.97
C GLY A 395 24.60 -10.52 3.96
N LEU A 396 24.02 -11.13 5.00
CA LEU A 396 24.79 -11.94 5.97
C LEU A 396 25.36 -13.22 5.34
N LEU A 397 24.59 -13.88 4.47
CA LEU A 397 25.04 -15.06 3.73
C LEU A 397 26.19 -14.72 2.79
N ASN A 398 26.08 -13.65 2.01
CA ASN A 398 27.14 -13.19 1.11
C ASN A 398 28.41 -12.85 1.88
N ALA A 399 28.29 -12.03 2.93
CA ALA A 399 29.42 -11.71 3.81
C ALA A 399 30.05 -12.96 4.43
N TYR A 400 29.27 -14.00 4.74
CA TYR A 400 29.78 -15.27 5.26
C TYR A 400 30.56 -16.06 4.20
N TYR A 401 30.04 -16.15 2.99
CA TYR A 401 30.72 -16.86 1.90
C TYR A 401 32.07 -16.23 1.55
N GLU A 402 32.17 -14.90 1.61
CA GLU A 402 33.42 -14.19 1.35
C GLU A 402 34.52 -14.46 2.39
N ARG A 403 34.15 -14.66 3.66
CA ARG A 403 35.11 -14.91 4.76
C ARG A 403 35.36 -16.41 5.04
N SER A 404 34.48 -17.28 4.56
CA SER A 404 34.55 -18.72 4.80
C SER A 404 35.69 -19.36 4.01
N ASN A 405 36.45 -20.26 4.64
CA ASN A 405 37.46 -21.08 3.98
C ASN A 405 36.89 -22.41 3.42
N LEU A 406 35.60 -22.67 3.63
CA LEU A 406 34.90 -23.84 3.10
C LEU A 406 34.48 -23.67 1.63
N ASN A 407 34.25 -24.79 0.96
CA ASN A 407 33.97 -24.80 -0.47
C ASN A 407 32.46 -24.61 -0.78
N TRP A 408 32.04 -23.37 -0.94
CA TRP A 408 30.68 -22.99 -1.33
C TRP A 408 30.47 -22.96 -2.85
N LEU A 409 30.62 -24.11 -3.51
CA LEU A 409 30.27 -24.25 -4.94
C LEU A 409 28.78 -23.99 -5.17
N GLY A 410 28.44 -23.47 -6.36
CA GLY A 410 27.11 -23.04 -6.76
C GLY A 410 25.94 -23.85 -6.18
N PRO A 411 25.81 -25.15 -6.46
CA PRO A 411 24.69 -25.96 -5.96
C PRO A 411 24.50 -25.93 -4.44
N LYS A 412 25.58 -25.84 -3.65
CA LYS A 412 25.51 -25.71 -2.18
C LYS A 412 24.97 -24.35 -1.78
N ARG A 413 25.53 -23.28 -2.36
CA ARG A 413 25.12 -21.89 -2.10
C ARG A 413 23.66 -21.68 -2.48
N TRP A 414 23.24 -22.15 -3.65
CA TRP A 414 21.85 -22.05 -4.11
C TRP A 414 20.90 -22.74 -3.13
N ALA A 415 21.22 -23.97 -2.71
CA ALA A 415 20.39 -24.71 -1.77
C ALA A 415 20.28 -24.04 -0.38
N VAL A 416 21.35 -23.40 0.10
CA VAL A 416 21.33 -22.63 1.35
C VAL A 416 20.53 -21.34 1.22
N ASN A 417 20.61 -20.67 0.07
CA ASN A 417 19.89 -19.43 -0.19
C ASN A 417 18.40 -19.63 -0.52
N GLY A 418 17.97 -20.87 -0.79
CA GLY A 418 16.63 -21.19 -1.28
C GLY A 418 16.47 -21.06 -2.80
N HIS A 419 17.57 -20.92 -3.53
CA HIS A 419 17.61 -20.62 -4.95
C HIS A 419 18.00 -21.84 -5.79
N ASN A 420 18.07 -21.66 -7.10
CA ASN A 420 18.46 -22.71 -8.03
C ASN A 420 19.47 -22.18 -9.06
N VAL A 421 19.83 -23.01 -10.05
CA VAL A 421 20.79 -22.62 -11.09
C VAL A 421 20.35 -21.40 -11.90
N LEU A 422 19.06 -21.17 -12.09
CA LEU A 422 18.56 -20.01 -12.84
C LEU A 422 18.75 -18.72 -12.04
N THR A 423 18.64 -18.79 -10.71
CA THR A 423 18.59 -17.62 -9.80
C THR A 423 19.81 -17.49 -8.87
N GLY A 424 20.85 -18.28 -9.12
CA GLY A 424 22.09 -18.26 -8.33
C GLY A 424 23.36 -18.20 -9.17
N LEU A 425 23.25 -18.01 -10.48
CA LEU A 425 24.40 -17.76 -11.34
C LEU A 425 24.84 -16.29 -11.22
N PRO A 426 26.12 -15.94 -11.43
CA PRO A 426 26.61 -14.57 -11.23
C PRO A 426 25.85 -13.47 -11.97
N LEU A 427 25.23 -13.79 -13.12
CA LEU A 427 24.43 -12.83 -13.89
C LEU A 427 23.00 -12.66 -13.38
N ASN A 428 22.56 -13.45 -12.39
CA ASN A 428 21.20 -13.46 -11.87
C ASN A 428 21.16 -14.00 -10.42
N ASP A 429 22.17 -13.69 -9.62
CA ASP A 429 22.26 -14.12 -8.23
C ASP A 429 21.35 -13.22 -7.37
N ILE A 430 20.26 -13.80 -6.88
CA ILE A 430 19.21 -13.05 -6.19
C ILE A 430 19.72 -12.45 -4.88
N CYS A 431 20.53 -13.18 -4.09
CA CYS A 431 21.06 -12.63 -2.84
C CYS A 431 22.04 -11.48 -3.07
N THR A 432 22.86 -11.56 -4.12
CA THR A 432 23.75 -10.46 -4.54
C THR A 432 22.94 -9.26 -5.03
N SER A 433 21.81 -9.51 -5.71
CA SER A 433 20.89 -8.45 -6.13
C SER A 433 20.22 -7.77 -4.93
N TRP A 434 19.78 -8.55 -3.94
CA TRP A 434 19.24 -8.01 -2.68
C TRP A 434 20.27 -7.17 -1.91
N GLU A 435 21.50 -7.68 -1.80
CA GLU A 435 22.59 -6.99 -1.14
C GLU A 435 22.88 -5.64 -1.80
N SER A 436 23.15 -5.64 -3.10
CA SER A 436 23.50 -4.42 -3.85
C SER A 436 22.37 -3.39 -3.92
N THR A 437 21.10 -3.81 -3.78
CA THR A 437 19.96 -2.89 -3.91
C THR A 437 19.52 -2.31 -2.56
N PHE A 438 19.53 -3.11 -1.49
CA PHE A 438 18.81 -2.75 -0.25
C PHE A 438 19.55 -2.97 1.07
N VAL A 439 20.72 -3.63 1.11
CA VAL A 439 21.46 -3.78 2.39
C VAL A 439 21.91 -2.41 2.94
N ASP A 440 22.15 -1.43 2.07
CA ASP A 440 22.41 -0.03 2.46
C ASP A 440 21.33 0.54 3.39
N ARG A 441 20.08 0.04 3.35
CA ARG A 441 19.00 0.53 4.22
C ARG A 441 19.09 0.04 5.65
N LEU A 442 20.07 -0.80 5.94
CA LEU A 442 20.47 -1.22 7.28
C LEU A 442 21.67 -0.42 7.81
N ILE A 443 22.29 0.43 6.97
CA ILE A 443 23.52 1.15 7.28
C ILE A 443 23.20 2.65 7.46
N PRO A 444 23.25 3.20 8.69
CA PRO A 444 22.82 4.57 8.96
C PRO A 444 23.65 5.66 8.27
N THR A 445 24.88 5.32 7.89
CA THR A 445 25.81 6.19 7.18
C THR A 445 25.66 6.10 5.65
N ALA A 446 24.84 5.19 5.13
CA ALA A 446 24.57 5.09 3.70
C ALA A 446 23.64 6.21 3.22
N GLY A 447 23.66 6.52 1.92
CA GLY A 447 22.86 7.62 1.34
C GLY A 447 21.78 7.21 0.38
N SER A 448 21.82 5.97 -0.14
CA SER A 448 20.88 5.54 -1.17
C SER A 448 19.44 5.59 -0.64
N GLY A 449 18.54 6.20 -1.42
CA GLY A 449 17.14 6.43 -1.02
C GLY A 449 16.94 7.16 0.31
N CYS A 450 17.92 7.96 0.75
CA CYS A 450 17.83 8.83 1.91
C CYS A 450 18.05 10.28 1.47
N GLY A 451 17.10 11.17 1.77
CA GLY A 451 17.16 12.58 1.37
C GLY A 451 18.22 13.41 2.10
N VAL A 452 18.95 12.85 3.09
CA VAL A 452 19.85 13.59 3.97
C VAL A 452 21.22 13.81 3.30
N PRO A 453 21.67 15.07 3.14
CA PRO A 453 23.02 15.38 2.66
C PRO A 453 24.13 14.78 3.52
N GLY A 454 25.20 14.31 2.88
CA GLY A 454 26.27 13.57 3.55
C GLY A 454 27.06 14.36 4.60
N ASP A 455 27.04 15.70 4.54
CA ASP A 455 27.72 16.61 5.47
C ASP A 455 26.98 16.80 6.80
N ILE A 456 25.68 16.48 6.86
CA ILE A 456 24.87 16.52 8.09
C ILE A 456 24.36 15.14 8.52
N ARG A 457 24.46 14.14 7.64
CA ARG A 457 24.09 12.75 7.93
C ARG A 457 24.91 12.19 9.10
N TYR A 458 24.28 11.25 9.83
CA TYR A 458 24.90 10.48 10.89
C TYR A 458 26.29 9.97 10.51
N ASP A 459 27.23 10.19 11.42
CA ASP A 459 28.53 9.54 11.46
C ASP A 459 28.84 9.22 12.93
N PRO A 460 29.19 7.97 13.27
CA PRO A 460 29.33 7.56 14.66
C PRO A 460 30.43 8.31 15.43
N VAL A 461 31.34 8.99 14.74
CA VAL A 461 32.46 9.72 15.34
C VAL A 461 32.31 11.23 15.17
N GLU A 462 32.07 11.69 13.94
CA GLU A 462 32.06 13.12 13.61
C GLU A 462 30.71 13.78 13.90
N ARG A 463 29.61 13.04 13.73
CA ARG A 463 28.23 13.55 13.77
C ARG A 463 27.27 12.51 14.40
N PRO A 464 27.47 12.17 15.69
CA PRO A 464 26.69 11.12 16.35
C PRO A 464 25.20 11.48 16.48
N ASP A 465 24.86 12.78 16.44
CA ASP A 465 23.49 13.29 16.51
C ASP A 465 22.86 13.54 15.13
N GLY A 466 23.56 13.20 14.03
CA GLY A 466 23.07 13.39 12.67
C GLY A 466 21.90 12.47 12.32
N PRO A 467 21.03 12.82 11.34
CA PRO A 467 19.95 11.96 10.91
C PRO A 467 20.49 10.64 10.36
N ARG A 468 19.89 9.53 10.80
CA ARG A 468 20.30 8.17 10.45
C ARG A 468 19.50 7.67 9.26
N CYS A 469 20.20 7.20 8.22
CA CYS A 469 19.61 6.77 6.97
C CYS A 469 19.29 5.25 6.97
N THR A 470 18.60 4.76 7.99
CA THR A 470 18.12 3.36 8.01
C THR A 470 16.61 3.27 7.90
N LEU A 471 16.11 2.13 7.40
CA LEU A 471 14.68 1.85 7.35
C LEU A 471 14.01 1.90 8.74
N GLN A 472 14.72 1.47 9.80
CA GLN A 472 14.20 1.54 11.17
C GLN A 472 14.05 2.98 11.65
N ASP A 473 15.01 3.86 11.35
CA ASP A 473 14.99 5.26 11.75
C ASP A 473 13.92 6.05 10.97
N GLY A 474 13.69 5.72 9.69
CA GLY A 474 12.56 6.25 8.91
C GLY A 474 11.18 5.81 9.39
N LEU A 475 11.12 4.76 10.21
CA LEU A 475 9.89 4.18 10.77
C LEU A 475 9.85 4.29 12.29
N VAL A 476 10.54 5.28 12.87
CA VAL A 476 10.62 5.48 14.33
C VAL A 476 9.25 5.61 14.99
N ASN A 477 8.26 6.18 14.30
CA ASN A 477 6.89 6.26 14.82
C ASN A 477 6.26 4.88 15.03
N ILE A 478 6.64 3.87 14.23
CA ILE A 478 6.14 2.49 14.31
C ILE A 478 6.96 1.67 15.32
N PHE A 479 8.29 1.77 15.28
CA PHE A 479 9.18 0.93 16.07
C PHE A 479 9.48 1.49 17.46
N GLY A 480 9.30 2.79 17.65
CA GLY A 480 9.68 3.50 18.86
C GLY A 480 11.18 3.68 18.98
N ILE A 481 11.57 4.36 20.06
CA ILE A 481 12.96 4.65 20.41
C ILE A 481 13.43 3.66 21.47
N ASP A 482 14.67 3.20 21.31
CA ASP A 482 15.41 2.49 22.35
C ASP A 482 15.94 3.51 23.37
N PRO A 483 15.55 3.41 24.66
CA PRO A 483 15.99 4.36 25.68
C PRO A 483 17.49 4.29 25.98
N ASP A 484 18.17 3.17 25.69
CA ASP A 484 19.58 2.99 25.99
C ASP A 484 20.48 3.65 24.93
N THR A 485 20.09 3.53 23.65
CA THR A 485 20.84 4.10 22.52
C THR A 485 20.33 5.45 22.03
N GLY A 486 19.05 5.76 22.27
CA GLY A 486 18.37 6.93 21.72
C GLY A 486 17.97 6.79 20.24
N PHE A 487 18.24 5.64 19.60
CA PHE A 487 17.92 5.38 18.20
C PHE A 487 16.60 4.62 18.03
N ALA A 488 16.09 4.53 16.81
CA ALA A 488 14.92 3.70 16.54
C ALA A 488 15.21 2.22 16.81
N ARG A 489 14.25 1.49 17.37
CA ARG A 489 14.40 0.06 17.65
C ARG A 489 14.48 -0.77 16.37
N ARG A 490 15.30 -1.82 16.39
CA ARG A 490 15.51 -2.66 15.21
C ARG A 490 14.40 -3.71 15.03
N PRO A 491 13.80 -3.82 13.83
CA PRO A 491 12.80 -4.83 13.50
C PRO A 491 13.41 -6.08 12.82
N LEU A 492 14.56 -6.58 13.27
CA LEU A 492 15.23 -7.76 12.68
C LEU A 492 15.66 -8.75 13.77
N ASP A 493 15.41 -10.03 13.52
CA ASP A 493 15.79 -11.14 14.39
C ASP A 493 16.34 -12.30 13.55
N ASN A 494 17.45 -12.88 13.97
CA ASN A 494 17.93 -14.15 13.43
C ASN A 494 18.49 -15.10 14.51
N ARG A 495 18.09 -14.94 15.78
CA ARG A 495 18.69 -15.64 16.93
C ARG A 495 18.60 -17.16 16.80
N GLY A 496 17.42 -17.68 16.43
CA GLY A 496 17.15 -19.12 16.31
C GLY A 496 17.21 -19.70 14.90
N VAL A 497 17.56 -18.90 13.89
CA VAL A 497 17.47 -19.32 12.48
C VAL A 497 18.61 -20.29 12.13
N GLN A 498 18.25 -21.44 11.57
CA GLN A 498 19.17 -22.50 11.13
C GLN A 498 19.40 -22.42 9.61
N TYR A 499 20.27 -21.53 9.16
CA TYR A 499 20.56 -21.34 7.72
C TYR A 499 21.08 -22.65 7.10
N GLY A 500 20.52 -23.04 5.96
CA GLY A 500 20.90 -24.27 5.26
C GLY A 500 20.34 -25.58 5.83
N LEU A 501 19.40 -25.53 6.79
CA LEU A 501 18.83 -26.74 7.42
C LEU A 501 18.29 -27.75 6.40
N GLN A 502 17.49 -27.30 5.43
CA GLN A 502 16.98 -28.21 4.39
C GLN A 502 18.10 -28.75 3.49
N ALA A 503 19.12 -27.94 3.17
CA ALA A 503 20.26 -28.39 2.38
C ALA A 503 21.05 -29.49 3.12
N PHE A 504 21.25 -29.32 4.43
CA PHE A 504 21.86 -30.33 5.30
C PHE A 504 21.01 -31.60 5.37
N ASN A 505 19.71 -31.48 5.63
CA ASN A 505 18.80 -32.62 5.71
C ASN A 505 18.66 -33.39 4.38
N ARG A 506 18.97 -32.76 3.24
CA ARG A 506 19.01 -33.39 1.91
C ARG A 506 20.40 -33.95 1.54
N GLY A 507 21.40 -33.83 2.43
CA GLY A 507 22.77 -34.28 2.18
C GLY A 507 23.53 -33.45 1.14
N LEU A 508 23.08 -32.22 0.84
CA LEU A 508 23.73 -31.33 -0.13
C LEU A 508 24.94 -30.59 0.47
N ILE A 509 24.92 -30.37 1.78
CA ILE A 509 26.03 -29.83 2.57
C ILE A 509 26.33 -30.77 3.72
N SER A 510 27.59 -30.83 4.17
CA SER A 510 27.97 -31.67 5.30
C SER A 510 27.58 -31.03 6.64
N PHE A 511 27.68 -31.79 7.74
CA PHE A 511 27.47 -31.25 9.07
C PHE A 511 28.49 -30.13 9.38
N GLU A 512 29.74 -30.30 8.97
CA GLU A 512 30.80 -29.30 9.14
C GLU A 512 30.46 -27.99 8.43
N GLU A 513 29.92 -28.06 7.21
CA GLU A 513 29.49 -26.88 6.45
C GLU A 513 28.27 -26.21 7.10
N PHE A 514 27.30 -27.00 7.57
CA PHE A 514 26.09 -26.50 8.23
C PHE A 514 26.40 -25.82 9.59
N ILE A 515 27.22 -26.45 10.42
CA ILE A 515 27.55 -25.92 11.75
C ILE A 515 28.49 -24.71 11.66
N ASP A 516 29.45 -24.70 10.72
CA ASP A 516 30.34 -23.56 10.50
C ASP A 516 29.55 -22.31 10.07
N LEU A 517 28.65 -22.48 9.09
CA LEU A 517 27.74 -21.42 8.66
C LEU A 517 26.98 -20.82 9.85
N ASN A 518 26.29 -21.66 10.63
CA ASN A 518 25.45 -21.15 11.71
C ASN A 518 26.26 -20.60 12.89
N ARG A 519 27.48 -21.08 13.13
CA ARG A 519 28.40 -20.56 14.13
C ARG A 519 28.93 -19.19 13.74
N ASN A 520 29.21 -18.96 12.46
CA ASN A 520 29.98 -17.81 11.99
C ASN A 520 29.15 -16.76 11.26
N ILE A 521 27.87 -16.99 10.90
CA ILE A 521 27.06 -16.07 10.10
C ILE A 521 26.84 -14.70 10.77
N GLY A 522 26.57 -14.67 12.07
CA GLY A 522 26.41 -13.42 12.82
C GLY A 522 25.14 -12.63 12.50
N GLY A 523 25.24 -11.32 12.62
CA GLY A 523 24.17 -10.34 12.39
C GLY A 523 24.73 -8.94 12.15
N TYR A 524 23.86 -7.93 12.10
CA TYR A 524 24.27 -6.53 11.98
C TYR A 524 24.24 -5.84 13.35
N ASP A 525 25.21 -4.97 13.65
CA ASP A 525 25.16 -4.05 14.79
C ASP A 525 24.35 -2.79 14.48
N ILE A 526 24.19 -1.89 15.45
CA ILE A 526 23.34 -0.69 15.31
C ILE A 526 23.83 0.25 14.22
N ASP A 527 25.10 0.18 13.82
CA ASP A 527 25.66 0.97 12.73
C ASP A 527 25.75 0.19 11.42
N GLY A 528 25.06 -0.95 11.32
CA GLY A 528 24.98 -1.75 10.10
C GLY A 528 26.24 -2.55 9.80
N ASN A 529 27.20 -2.65 10.74
CA ASN A 529 28.37 -3.49 10.54
C ASN A 529 28.02 -4.97 10.77
N VAL A 530 28.57 -5.85 9.95
CA VAL A 530 28.44 -7.29 10.17
C VAL A 530 29.30 -7.70 11.37
N VAL A 531 28.68 -8.30 12.38
CA VAL A 531 29.32 -8.90 13.55
C VAL A 531 29.19 -10.41 13.44
N PRO A 532 30.25 -11.15 13.03
CA PRO A 532 30.24 -12.60 12.94
C PRO A 532 30.07 -13.27 14.32
N GLY A 533 29.61 -14.52 14.32
CA GLY A 533 29.52 -15.32 15.54
C GLY A 533 28.12 -15.39 16.16
N VAL A 534 27.93 -16.32 17.10
CA VAL A 534 26.65 -16.54 17.80
C VAL A 534 26.18 -15.29 18.56
N GLU A 535 27.11 -14.58 19.21
CA GLU A 535 26.81 -13.35 19.95
C GLU A 535 26.50 -12.15 19.04
N GLY A 536 26.88 -12.21 17.76
CA GLY A 536 26.59 -11.16 16.79
C GLY A 536 25.19 -11.24 16.16
N ARG A 537 24.44 -12.33 16.42
CA ARG A 537 23.08 -12.49 15.89
C ARG A 537 22.13 -11.42 16.43
N MET A 538 21.25 -10.94 15.54
CA MET A 538 20.26 -9.90 15.85
C MET A 538 19.11 -10.47 16.67
N VAL A 539 18.67 -9.69 17.66
CA VAL A 539 17.52 -10.00 18.52
C VAL A 539 16.55 -8.83 18.45
N MET A 540 15.35 -9.08 17.95
CA MET A 540 14.28 -8.07 17.91
C MET A 540 13.59 -8.00 19.28
N ASP A 541 13.21 -6.82 19.75
CA ASP A 541 12.36 -6.67 20.93
C ASP A 541 10.96 -7.28 20.72
N ASP A 542 10.44 -7.98 21.72
CA ASP A 542 9.09 -8.55 21.70
C ASP A 542 8.00 -7.49 21.47
N ASP A 543 8.22 -6.28 21.98
CA ASP A 543 7.29 -5.16 21.80
C ASP A 543 7.27 -4.65 20.36
N VAL A 544 8.41 -4.65 19.66
CA VAL A 544 8.49 -4.30 18.24
C VAL A 544 7.75 -5.35 17.40
N ALA A 545 7.98 -6.64 17.68
CA ALA A 545 7.25 -7.73 17.03
C ALA A 545 5.73 -7.58 17.23
N ARG A 546 5.28 -7.33 18.46
CA ARG A 546 3.84 -7.13 18.77
C ARG A 546 3.25 -5.92 18.05
N ARG A 547 3.97 -4.79 17.99
CA ARG A 547 3.52 -3.59 17.27
C ARG A 547 3.38 -3.85 15.76
N LEU A 548 4.33 -4.56 15.16
CA LEU A 548 4.30 -4.95 13.74
C LEU A 548 3.02 -5.72 13.37
N TYR A 549 2.63 -6.74 14.15
CA TYR A 549 1.39 -7.49 13.89
C TYR A 549 0.14 -6.68 14.22
N ARG A 550 0.14 -5.94 15.33
CA ARG A 550 -1.02 -5.14 15.75
C ARG A 550 -1.39 -4.06 14.72
N LEU A 551 -0.40 -3.40 14.15
CA LEU A 551 -0.57 -2.38 13.11
C LEU A 551 -0.85 -2.97 11.72
N GLY A 552 -0.77 -4.30 11.57
CA GLY A 552 -0.87 -4.97 10.28
C GLY A 552 0.26 -4.58 9.32
N ALA A 553 1.43 -4.21 9.87
CA ALA A 553 2.65 -4.05 9.09
C ALA A 553 3.15 -5.40 8.56
N VAL A 554 2.90 -6.49 9.30
CA VAL A 554 2.90 -7.85 8.76
C VAL A 554 1.50 -8.18 8.26
N VAL A 555 1.31 -8.24 6.95
CA VAL A 555 -0.02 -8.38 6.33
C VAL A 555 -0.60 -9.79 6.45
N GLY A 556 -1.92 -9.90 6.35
CA GLY A 556 -2.67 -11.17 6.46
C GLY A 556 -3.53 -11.28 7.72
N ARG A 557 -3.46 -10.28 8.63
CA ARG A 557 -4.29 -10.20 9.85
C ARG A 557 -5.42 -9.17 9.75
N GLY A 558 -5.43 -8.35 8.69
CA GLY A 558 -6.40 -7.28 8.47
C GLY A 558 -7.57 -7.70 7.59
N ALA A 559 -8.05 -6.78 6.74
CA ALA A 559 -9.24 -6.93 5.88
C ALA A 559 -8.92 -7.18 4.40
N LEU A 560 -7.73 -7.71 4.09
CA LEU A 560 -7.25 -7.86 2.70
C LEU A 560 -8.23 -8.66 1.83
N GLU A 561 -8.86 -9.69 2.38
CA GLU A 561 -9.85 -10.54 1.71
C GLU A 561 -11.14 -9.81 1.28
N GLN A 562 -11.36 -8.57 1.74
CA GLN A 562 -12.52 -7.76 1.36
C GLN A 562 -12.31 -6.99 0.05
N THR A 563 -11.11 -7.04 -0.51
CA THR A 563 -10.71 -6.30 -1.71
C THR A 563 -10.26 -7.30 -2.78
N PRO A 564 -10.78 -7.23 -4.01
CA PRO A 564 -10.31 -8.09 -5.10
C PRO A 564 -8.90 -7.68 -5.56
N PHE A 565 -8.04 -8.67 -5.77
CA PHE A 565 -6.69 -8.49 -6.30
C PHE A 565 -6.44 -9.37 -7.52
N ILE A 566 -5.75 -8.82 -8.51
CA ILE A 566 -5.11 -9.59 -9.57
C ILE A 566 -3.62 -9.25 -9.55
N ASP A 567 -2.80 -10.27 -9.31
CA ASP A 567 -1.34 -10.21 -9.32
C ASP A 567 -0.81 -10.75 -10.64
N SER A 568 -0.24 -9.86 -11.43
CA SER A 568 0.56 -10.21 -12.60
C SER A 568 1.95 -10.66 -12.13
N ALA A 569 2.04 -11.93 -11.77
CA ALA A 569 3.25 -12.61 -11.33
C ALA A 569 4.16 -12.91 -12.54
N ALA A 570 4.73 -11.86 -13.11
CA ALA A 570 5.74 -11.96 -14.15
C ALA A 570 6.90 -12.84 -13.67
N TYR A 571 7.33 -13.79 -14.49
CA TYR A 571 8.42 -14.69 -14.13
C TYR A 571 9.77 -14.01 -14.39
N LEU A 572 10.12 -13.09 -13.49
CA LEU A 572 11.31 -12.24 -13.61
C LEU A 572 12.61 -12.98 -13.25
N ASP A 573 12.52 -14.16 -12.61
CA ASP A 573 13.61 -15.11 -12.34
C ASP A 573 14.51 -15.44 -13.54
N LEU A 574 14.12 -15.11 -14.78
CA LEU A 574 14.93 -15.31 -16.00
C LEU A 574 15.61 -14.05 -16.53
N ILE A 575 15.33 -12.86 -15.97
CA ILE A 575 15.90 -11.60 -16.41
C ILE A 575 17.27 -11.43 -15.74
N PRO A 576 18.38 -11.44 -16.49
CA PRO A 576 19.70 -11.23 -15.90
C PRO A 576 19.85 -9.80 -15.38
N VAL A 577 20.59 -9.65 -14.28
CA VAL A 577 21.01 -8.41 -13.60
C VAL A 577 19.94 -7.77 -12.70
N LEU A 578 20.28 -7.59 -11.41
CA LEU A 578 19.50 -6.87 -10.38
C LEU A 578 18.08 -7.42 -10.11
N ASN A 579 17.87 -8.72 -10.36
CA ASN A 579 16.59 -9.34 -10.12
C ASN A 579 16.43 -9.75 -8.64
N ILE A 580 15.52 -9.06 -7.96
CA ILE A 580 15.11 -9.32 -6.57
C ILE A 580 13.70 -9.92 -6.47
N HIS A 581 12.98 -9.99 -7.59
CA HIS A 581 11.56 -10.32 -7.63
C HIS A 581 11.35 -11.83 -7.70
N GLU A 582 11.78 -12.50 -6.63
CA GLU A 582 11.68 -13.95 -6.45
C GLU A 582 10.26 -14.46 -6.76
N SER A 583 10.17 -15.47 -7.62
CA SER A 583 8.87 -16.07 -8.03
C SER A 583 8.00 -16.61 -6.90
N VAL A 584 8.56 -16.76 -5.69
CA VAL A 584 7.88 -17.20 -4.47
C VAL A 584 6.87 -16.20 -3.93
N ARG A 585 7.13 -14.90 -4.10
CA ARG A 585 6.49 -13.83 -3.32
C ARG A 585 4.96 -13.76 -3.41
N PRO A 586 4.32 -13.93 -4.59
CA PRO A 586 2.86 -14.05 -4.69
C PRO A 586 2.27 -15.18 -3.85
N PHE A 587 3.00 -16.28 -3.73
CA PHE A 587 2.56 -17.47 -3.01
C PHE A 587 2.71 -17.32 -1.49
N ASN A 588 3.66 -16.51 -1.01
CA ASN A 588 3.73 -16.16 0.40
C ASN A 588 2.45 -15.44 0.84
N LEU A 589 2.00 -14.47 0.05
CA LEU A 589 0.76 -13.75 0.32
C LEU A 589 -0.46 -14.69 0.25
N ARG A 590 -0.54 -15.55 -0.77
CA ARG A 590 -1.58 -16.57 -0.88
C ARG A 590 -1.61 -17.48 0.35
N ALA A 591 -0.45 -17.93 0.83
CA ALA A 591 -0.33 -18.79 2.01
C ALA A 591 -0.85 -18.10 3.29
N ARG A 592 -0.59 -16.78 3.45
CA ARG A 592 -1.17 -15.99 4.54
C ARG A 592 -2.70 -15.95 4.45
N LEU A 593 -3.24 -15.72 3.26
CA LEU A 593 -4.68 -15.63 3.02
C LEU A 593 -5.43 -16.96 3.13
N GLN A 594 -4.76 -18.10 2.92
CA GLN A 594 -5.36 -19.44 3.10
C GLN A 594 -5.83 -19.71 4.54
N THR A 595 -5.25 -19.02 5.52
CA THR A 595 -5.70 -19.10 6.92
C THR A 595 -7.00 -18.36 7.18
N ARG A 596 -7.46 -17.55 6.21
CA ARG A 596 -8.66 -16.70 6.31
C ARG A 596 -9.82 -17.30 5.52
N PRO A 597 -11.06 -17.24 6.02
CA PRO A 597 -12.23 -17.74 5.30
C PRO A 597 -12.36 -17.09 3.91
N GLY A 598 -12.22 -17.89 2.84
CA GLY A 598 -12.34 -17.41 1.46
C GLY A 598 -11.20 -16.49 0.98
N GLY A 599 -10.21 -16.18 1.82
CA GLY A 599 -9.20 -15.16 1.53
C GLY A 599 -8.30 -15.50 0.34
N SER A 600 -7.99 -16.78 0.14
CA SER A 600 -7.17 -17.21 -1.01
C SER A 600 -7.83 -16.95 -2.36
N ASP A 601 -9.16 -16.89 -2.40
CA ASP A 601 -9.92 -16.84 -3.65
C ASP A 601 -10.24 -15.40 -4.08
N THR A 602 -10.05 -14.41 -3.21
CA THR A 602 -10.14 -12.97 -3.54
C THR A 602 -8.84 -12.42 -4.12
N TYR A 603 -7.75 -13.18 -4.05
CA TYR A 603 -6.44 -12.85 -4.60
C TYR A 603 -6.09 -13.78 -5.75
N SER A 604 -6.01 -13.27 -6.98
CA SER A 604 -5.69 -14.08 -8.16
C SER A 604 -4.24 -13.94 -8.59
N ILE A 605 -3.59 -15.07 -8.90
CA ILE A 605 -2.21 -15.09 -9.40
C ILE A 605 -2.22 -15.44 -10.89
N LYS A 606 -1.67 -14.53 -11.71
CA LYS A 606 -1.51 -14.65 -13.16
C LYS A 606 -0.02 -14.77 -13.47
N ARG A 607 0.49 -16.00 -13.60
CA ARG A 607 1.92 -16.27 -13.83
C ARG A 607 2.32 -16.17 -15.30
N GLY A 608 3.57 -15.80 -15.55
CA GLY A 608 4.16 -15.82 -16.91
C GLY A 608 4.18 -14.46 -17.58
N VAL A 609 4.12 -14.43 -18.92
CA VAL A 609 4.04 -13.17 -19.68
C VAL A 609 2.58 -12.75 -19.78
N VAL A 610 2.06 -12.11 -18.73
CA VAL A 610 0.72 -11.54 -18.70
C VAL A 610 0.85 -10.03 -18.69
N THR A 611 0.21 -9.37 -19.65
CA THR A 611 0.29 -7.91 -19.74
C THR A 611 -0.73 -7.27 -18.79
N PRO A 612 -0.37 -6.17 -18.12
CA PRO A 612 -1.30 -5.48 -17.24
C PRO A 612 -2.57 -4.93 -17.92
N PRO A 613 -2.55 -4.45 -19.18
CA PRO A 613 -3.76 -4.06 -19.90
C PRO A 613 -4.86 -5.13 -19.96
N ASP A 614 -4.48 -6.41 -20.07
CA ASP A 614 -5.44 -7.52 -20.09
C ASP A 614 -6.22 -7.64 -18.77
N ASN A 615 -5.59 -7.29 -17.65
CA ASN A 615 -6.20 -7.39 -16.32
C ASN A 615 -7.10 -6.20 -15.99
N PHE A 616 -6.99 -5.05 -16.68
CA PHE A 616 -7.91 -3.93 -16.49
C PHE A 616 -9.36 -4.32 -16.77
N VAL A 617 -9.63 -4.91 -17.94
CA VAL A 617 -10.98 -5.32 -18.33
C VAL A 617 -11.54 -6.41 -17.40
N VAL A 618 -10.67 -7.32 -16.95
CA VAL A 618 -11.05 -8.38 -16.01
C VAL A 618 -11.42 -7.81 -14.64
N MET A 619 -10.63 -6.86 -14.14
CA MET A 619 -10.91 -6.18 -12.87
C MET A 619 -12.15 -5.31 -12.96
N ASP A 620 -12.31 -4.56 -14.05
CA ASP A 620 -13.50 -3.72 -14.30
C ASP A 620 -14.78 -4.56 -14.22
N ARG A 621 -14.79 -5.73 -14.88
CA ARG A 621 -15.93 -6.66 -14.81
C ARG A 621 -16.15 -7.21 -13.39
N TRP A 622 -15.09 -7.48 -12.64
CA TRP A 622 -15.23 -7.96 -11.26
C TRP A 622 -15.87 -6.88 -10.38
N LEU A 623 -15.40 -5.64 -10.50
CA LEU A 623 -15.96 -4.50 -9.77
C LEU A 623 -17.40 -4.19 -10.18
N ASP A 624 -17.75 -4.30 -11.47
CA ASP A 624 -19.15 -4.20 -11.91
C ASP A 624 -20.06 -5.22 -11.23
N ASN A 625 -19.63 -6.48 -11.18
CA ASN A 625 -20.39 -7.54 -10.52
C ASN A 625 -20.51 -7.29 -9.00
N ILE A 626 -19.45 -6.79 -8.36
CA ILE A 626 -19.45 -6.43 -6.94
C ILE A 626 -20.45 -5.30 -6.68
N ASN A 627 -20.34 -4.20 -7.42
CA ASN A 627 -21.22 -3.04 -7.29
C ASN A 627 -22.69 -3.42 -7.52
N ALA A 628 -22.97 -4.26 -8.52
CA ALA A 628 -24.32 -4.77 -8.78
C ALA A 628 -24.86 -5.64 -7.63
N ALA A 629 -24.03 -6.52 -7.07
CA ALA A 629 -24.41 -7.34 -5.93
C ALA A 629 -24.69 -6.48 -4.68
N GLU A 630 -23.85 -5.48 -4.42
CA GLU A 630 -24.01 -4.56 -3.29
C GLU A 630 -25.22 -3.66 -3.42
N ALA A 631 -25.53 -3.20 -4.63
CA ALA A 631 -26.74 -2.43 -4.91
C ALA A 631 -28.00 -3.21 -4.50
N VAL A 632 -28.00 -4.54 -4.67
CA VAL A 632 -29.10 -5.42 -4.27
C VAL A 632 -29.05 -5.76 -2.77
N ALA A 633 -27.88 -6.07 -2.23
CA ALA A 633 -27.73 -6.51 -0.84
C ALA A 633 -28.00 -5.38 0.18
N GLY A 634 -27.81 -4.11 -0.22
CA GLY A 634 -27.88 -2.99 0.70
C GLY A 634 -26.67 -3.00 1.64
N PHE A 635 -26.91 -3.02 2.95
CA PHE A 635 -25.86 -3.13 3.97
C PHE A 635 -25.47 -4.60 4.17
N ASP A 636 -24.27 -4.98 3.72
CA ASP A 636 -23.75 -6.34 3.79
C ASP A 636 -22.53 -6.43 4.72
N ARG A 637 -22.66 -7.19 5.81
CA ARG A 637 -21.56 -7.45 6.75
C ARG A 637 -20.62 -8.57 6.28
N ASN A 638 -20.95 -9.27 5.18
CA ASN A 638 -20.17 -10.37 4.63
C ASN A 638 -19.62 -10.06 3.23
N ARG A 639 -18.94 -8.92 3.12
CA ARG A 639 -18.33 -8.45 1.88
C ARG A 639 -17.43 -9.49 1.20
N VAL A 640 -16.70 -10.31 1.96
CA VAL A 640 -15.84 -11.37 1.41
C VAL A 640 -16.64 -12.31 0.51
N GLN A 641 -17.82 -12.74 0.95
CA GLN A 641 -18.68 -13.60 0.15
C GLN A 641 -19.18 -12.89 -1.12
N THR A 642 -19.48 -11.59 -1.02
CA THR A 642 -19.85 -10.76 -2.17
C THR A 642 -18.71 -10.68 -3.19
N VAL A 643 -17.48 -10.43 -2.76
CA VAL A 643 -16.28 -10.42 -3.63
C VAL A 643 -16.11 -11.77 -4.34
N LEU A 644 -16.25 -12.87 -3.60
CA LEU A 644 -16.11 -14.23 -4.15
C LEU A 644 -17.17 -14.56 -5.18
N ASN A 645 -18.45 -14.29 -4.87
CA ASN A 645 -19.56 -14.58 -5.76
C ASN A 645 -19.55 -13.73 -7.03
N SER A 646 -18.98 -12.53 -6.94
CA SER A 646 -18.86 -11.59 -8.06
C SER A 646 -17.62 -11.83 -8.93
N LYS A 647 -16.72 -12.76 -8.54
CA LYS A 647 -15.49 -13.06 -9.27
C LYS A 647 -15.80 -13.65 -10.66
N PRO A 648 -15.43 -12.97 -11.77
CA PRO A 648 -15.61 -13.54 -13.09
C PRO A 648 -14.65 -14.72 -13.28
N ALA A 649 -15.06 -15.73 -14.04
CA ALA A 649 -14.22 -16.91 -14.31
C ALA A 649 -12.84 -16.54 -14.89
N THR A 650 -12.76 -15.48 -15.70
CA THR A 650 -11.51 -14.97 -16.29
C THR A 650 -10.54 -14.41 -15.25
N ALA A 651 -11.00 -14.05 -14.05
CA ALA A 651 -10.18 -13.61 -12.94
C ALA A 651 -9.55 -14.79 -12.16
N GLY A 652 -9.85 -16.05 -12.45
CA GLY A 652 -9.21 -17.20 -11.77
C GLY A 652 -7.70 -17.27 -11.96
N ASP A 653 -6.99 -18.07 -11.16
CA ASP A 653 -5.55 -18.27 -11.34
C ASP A 653 -5.25 -18.82 -12.74
N ALA A 654 -4.16 -18.35 -13.34
CA ALA A 654 -3.73 -18.79 -14.66
C ALA A 654 -2.22 -18.68 -14.80
N CYS A 655 -1.63 -19.42 -15.73
CA CYS A 655 -0.29 -19.15 -16.21
C CYS A 655 -0.25 -19.08 -17.75
N SER A 656 0.62 -18.22 -18.28
CA SER A 656 0.95 -18.16 -19.70
C SER A 656 2.39 -18.61 -19.94
N VAL A 657 2.59 -19.44 -20.97
CA VAL A 657 3.92 -19.91 -21.41
C VAL A 657 4.03 -19.70 -22.91
N GLY A 658 5.09 -19.00 -23.35
CA GLY A 658 5.36 -18.68 -24.75
C GLY A 658 6.76 -18.05 -24.93
N VAL A 659 7.30 -18.08 -26.15
CA VAL A 659 8.63 -17.55 -26.47
C VAL A 659 8.68 -16.05 -26.15
N LEU A 660 9.78 -15.61 -25.53
CA LEU A 660 10.14 -14.20 -25.37
C LEU A 660 10.09 -13.52 -26.75
N GLY A 661 8.99 -12.81 -26.97
CA GLY A 661 8.51 -12.29 -28.25
C GLY A 661 7.08 -11.73 -28.14
N GLY A 662 6.35 -12.09 -27.07
CA GLY A 662 5.24 -11.27 -26.57
C GLY A 662 5.75 -9.88 -26.20
N ARG A 663 5.18 -8.85 -26.81
CA ARG A 663 5.54 -7.45 -26.57
C ARG A 663 5.30 -7.11 -25.09
N LEU A 664 6.36 -6.84 -24.34
CA LEU A 664 6.30 -5.83 -23.29
C LEU A 664 6.15 -4.50 -24.02
N GLU A 665 4.91 -4.05 -24.25
CA GLU A 665 4.65 -2.71 -24.75
C GLU A 665 4.91 -1.72 -23.61
N LEU A 666 6.20 -1.43 -23.43
CA LEU A 666 6.65 -0.22 -22.78
C LEU A 666 6.41 0.89 -23.83
N GLY A 667 5.26 1.56 -23.74
CA GLY A 667 4.79 2.61 -24.66
C GLY A 667 5.90 3.54 -25.21
N ALA A 668 5.79 3.83 -26.51
CA ALA A 668 6.67 4.68 -27.34
C ALA A 668 8.18 4.33 -27.40
N LEU A 669 8.72 3.49 -26.51
CA LEU A 669 10.09 2.97 -26.58
C LEU A 669 10.07 1.45 -26.31
N THR A 670 9.99 0.69 -27.40
CA THR A 670 10.28 -0.74 -27.43
C THR A 670 11.66 -0.98 -26.81
N VAL A 671 11.74 -1.39 -25.53
CA VAL A 671 13.00 -1.84 -24.96
C VAL A 671 13.32 -3.22 -25.52
N ILE A 672 14.17 -3.23 -26.54
CA ILE A 672 14.88 -4.42 -26.97
C ILE A 672 15.93 -4.69 -25.90
N LEU A 673 15.68 -5.67 -25.03
CA LEU A 673 16.75 -6.26 -24.21
C LEU A 673 17.81 -6.87 -25.14
N PRO A 674 19.09 -6.81 -24.78
CA PRO A 674 20.17 -7.12 -25.72
C PRO A 674 20.09 -8.59 -26.11
N LEU A 675 19.82 -8.85 -27.40
CA LEU A 675 20.35 -9.93 -28.25
C LEU A 675 19.37 -10.70 -29.14
N GLY A 676 18.07 -10.40 -29.22
CA GLY A 676 17.20 -11.07 -30.22
C GLY A 676 17.29 -12.61 -30.20
N LEU A 677 17.57 -13.18 -29.02
CA LEU A 677 17.74 -14.60 -28.80
C LEU A 677 16.35 -15.21 -28.54
N GLU A 678 15.90 -16.07 -29.45
CA GLU A 678 14.89 -17.07 -29.14
C GLU A 678 15.46 -17.97 -28.03
N LEU A 679 14.98 -17.80 -26.79
CA LEU A 679 15.19 -18.84 -25.78
C LEU A 679 14.43 -20.09 -26.25
N PRO A 680 15.06 -21.28 -26.18
CA PRO A 680 14.44 -22.50 -26.65
C PRO A 680 13.11 -22.70 -25.93
N ILE A 681 12.10 -23.13 -26.70
CA ILE A 681 10.86 -23.73 -26.22
C ILE A 681 11.24 -24.64 -25.05
N LEU A 682 10.68 -24.41 -23.85
CA LEU A 682 10.75 -25.39 -22.76
C LEU A 682 10.41 -26.74 -23.41
N PRO A 683 11.31 -27.75 -23.42
CA PRO A 683 11.15 -28.98 -24.21
C PRO A 683 9.89 -29.79 -23.88
N THR A 684 9.14 -29.35 -22.88
CA THR A 684 7.85 -29.84 -22.40
C THR A 684 6.62 -29.23 -23.09
N ILE A 685 6.73 -28.13 -23.84
CA ILE A 685 5.56 -27.43 -24.42
C ILE A 685 4.82 -28.29 -25.46
N GLU A 686 5.51 -29.02 -26.34
CA GLU A 686 4.84 -29.91 -27.30
C GLU A 686 4.08 -31.05 -26.61
N SER A 687 4.53 -31.47 -25.42
CA SER A 687 3.91 -32.58 -24.68
C SER A 687 2.62 -32.20 -23.94
N VAL A 688 2.30 -30.91 -23.83
CA VAL A 688 1.15 -30.40 -23.06
C VAL A 688 0.03 -29.84 -23.94
N ILE A 689 0.28 -29.68 -25.25
CA ILE A 689 -0.74 -29.27 -26.23
C ILE A 689 -1.81 -30.38 -26.33
N GLY A 690 -3.06 -30.04 -26.01
CA GLY A 690 -4.20 -30.98 -26.02
C GLY A 690 -4.65 -31.49 -24.65
N LEU A 691 -3.98 -31.08 -23.56
CA LEU A 691 -4.48 -31.33 -22.19
C LEU A 691 -5.72 -30.46 -21.87
N PRO A 692 -6.70 -30.96 -21.09
CA PRO A 692 -7.84 -30.16 -20.65
C PRO A 692 -7.40 -28.87 -19.92
N GLY A 693 -7.91 -27.72 -20.35
CA GLY A 693 -7.56 -26.40 -19.77
C GLY A 693 -6.36 -25.70 -20.40
N VAL A 694 -5.71 -26.31 -21.40
CA VAL A 694 -4.61 -25.70 -22.18
C VAL A 694 -5.15 -25.16 -23.49
N THR A 695 -5.05 -23.85 -23.70
CA THR A 695 -5.54 -23.19 -24.92
C THR A 695 -4.40 -22.48 -25.67
N PRO A 696 -4.20 -22.75 -26.98
CA PRO A 696 -3.35 -21.93 -27.82
C PRO A 696 -4.00 -20.56 -28.07
N THR A 697 -3.25 -19.50 -27.87
CA THR A 697 -3.67 -18.12 -28.06
C THR A 697 -2.66 -17.38 -28.95
N GLY A 698 -3.18 -16.57 -29.88
CA GLY A 698 -2.41 -15.63 -30.69
C GLY A 698 -1.50 -16.20 -31.80
N PRO A 699 -0.98 -15.33 -32.68
CA PRO A 699 0.02 -15.67 -33.70
C PRO A 699 1.40 -15.77 -33.04
N GLY A 700 1.75 -16.96 -32.54
CA GLY A 700 3.00 -17.22 -31.82
C GLY A 700 2.98 -18.42 -30.87
N LEU A 701 1.85 -19.16 -30.80
CA LEU A 701 1.65 -20.29 -29.90
C LEU A 701 1.86 -19.91 -28.42
N GLN A 702 1.12 -18.91 -27.93
CA GLN A 702 1.04 -18.65 -26.49
C GLN A 702 0.09 -19.67 -25.86
N LEU A 703 0.56 -20.45 -24.89
CA LEU A 703 -0.29 -21.37 -24.15
C LEU A 703 -0.83 -20.68 -22.91
N ARG A 704 -2.16 -20.54 -22.82
CA ARG A 704 -2.84 -20.19 -21.58
C ARG A 704 -3.30 -21.47 -20.89
N ILE A 705 -2.90 -21.62 -19.63
CA ILE A 705 -3.32 -22.69 -18.75
C ILE A 705 -4.21 -22.06 -17.69
N ASP A 706 -5.52 -22.28 -17.79
CA ASP A 706 -6.44 -21.93 -16.71
C ASP A 706 -6.29 -22.98 -15.60
N VAL A 707 -6.21 -22.55 -14.35
CA VAL A 707 -5.88 -23.42 -13.21
C VAL A 707 -7.13 -23.68 -12.35
N PRO A 708 -8.01 -24.64 -12.70
CA PRO A 708 -8.94 -25.19 -11.74
C PRO A 708 -8.25 -26.30 -10.94
N GLY A 709 -7.90 -26.01 -9.69
CA GLY A 709 -7.47 -27.02 -8.70
C GLY A 709 -5.98 -27.44 -8.73
N PRO A 710 -5.59 -28.41 -7.88
CA PRO A 710 -4.18 -28.73 -7.60
C PRO A 710 -3.35 -29.20 -8.81
N ALA A 711 -3.99 -29.78 -9.83
CA ALA A 711 -3.32 -30.30 -11.01
C ALA A 711 -2.83 -29.19 -11.98
N GLY A 712 -3.56 -28.08 -12.11
CA GLY A 712 -3.13 -26.95 -12.92
C GLY A 712 -1.94 -26.19 -12.30
N LEU A 713 -1.91 -26.10 -10.96
CA LEU A 713 -0.75 -25.60 -10.22
C LEU A 713 0.49 -26.48 -10.47
N ALA A 714 0.34 -27.81 -10.51
CA ALA A 714 1.46 -28.72 -10.78
C ALA A 714 2.09 -28.50 -12.17
N LEU A 715 1.27 -28.25 -13.20
CA LEU A 715 1.76 -27.98 -14.55
C LEU A 715 2.47 -26.61 -14.64
N CYS A 716 1.86 -25.55 -14.11
CA CYS A 716 2.49 -24.23 -14.08
C CYS A 716 3.79 -24.24 -13.26
N ASN A 717 3.85 -24.96 -12.14
CA ASN A 717 5.04 -25.07 -11.30
C ASN A 717 6.14 -25.91 -11.94
N THR A 718 5.79 -26.84 -12.85
CA THR A 718 6.78 -27.58 -13.63
C THR A 718 7.42 -26.70 -14.72
N LEU A 719 6.63 -25.83 -15.35
CA LEU A 719 7.11 -24.95 -16.43
C LEU A 719 7.80 -23.68 -15.90
N LEU A 720 7.35 -23.17 -14.76
CA LEU A 720 7.86 -21.99 -14.08
C LEU A 720 8.18 -22.38 -12.62
N PRO A 721 9.36 -22.97 -12.35
CA PRO A 721 9.71 -23.42 -11.00
C PRO A 721 9.70 -22.25 -10.02
N VAL A 722 9.27 -22.50 -8.79
CA VAL A 722 9.23 -21.47 -7.73
C VAL A 722 10.44 -21.71 -6.84
N VAL A 723 11.27 -20.68 -6.67
CA VAL A 723 12.38 -20.69 -5.69
C VAL A 723 11.83 -20.42 -4.29
N ASP A 724 12.64 -20.59 -3.26
CA ASP A 724 12.33 -20.29 -1.87
C ASP A 724 13.22 -19.14 -1.36
N THR A 725 12.93 -18.65 -0.14
CA THR A 725 13.79 -17.68 0.56
C THR A 725 14.77 -18.40 1.51
N PRO A 726 15.85 -17.74 1.97
CA PRO A 726 16.77 -18.31 2.96
C PRO A 726 16.08 -18.85 4.22
N ARG A 727 15.01 -18.21 4.68
CA ARG A 727 14.27 -18.66 5.88
C ARG A 727 13.33 -19.83 5.61
N ILE A 728 12.70 -19.89 4.44
CA ILE A 728 11.85 -21.03 4.07
C ILE A 728 12.70 -22.31 4.02
N VAL A 729 13.90 -22.25 3.43
CA VAL A 729 14.84 -23.39 3.46
C VAL A 729 15.54 -23.60 4.82
N ALA A 730 15.38 -22.67 5.75
CA ALA A 730 15.71 -22.85 7.17
C ALA A 730 14.53 -23.42 8.01
N GLY A 731 13.39 -23.74 7.37
CA GLY A 731 12.23 -24.39 7.99
C GLY A 731 11.03 -23.47 8.24
N MET A 732 11.09 -22.19 7.86
CA MET A 732 9.98 -21.26 7.99
C MET A 732 8.81 -21.65 7.07
N PRO A 733 7.55 -21.42 7.46
CA PRO A 733 6.40 -21.72 6.61
C PRO A 733 6.37 -20.85 5.35
N MET A 734 5.67 -21.32 4.31
CA MET A 734 5.50 -20.59 3.04
C MET A 734 4.91 -19.18 3.23
N SER A 735 4.16 -18.93 4.30
CA SER A 735 3.62 -17.61 4.61
C SER A 735 4.71 -16.53 4.79
N ASP A 736 5.94 -16.92 5.12
CA ASP A 736 7.09 -16.00 5.31
C ASP A 736 6.73 -14.80 6.20
N ASP A 737 5.97 -15.06 7.27
CA ASP A 737 5.34 -14.05 8.14
C ASP A 737 5.72 -14.23 9.61
N VAL A 738 6.78 -14.98 9.90
CA VAL A 738 7.39 -15.19 11.24
C VAL A 738 8.60 -14.27 11.41
N VAL A 739 8.36 -13.00 11.72
CA VAL A 739 9.43 -11.98 11.82
C VAL A 739 10.30 -12.14 13.08
N LYS A 740 9.74 -12.75 14.13
CA LYS A 740 10.45 -13.16 15.34
C LYS A 740 9.94 -14.52 15.79
N CYS A 741 10.72 -15.57 15.57
CA CYS A 741 10.31 -16.92 15.92
C CYS A 741 10.31 -17.12 17.44
N GLN A 742 9.38 -17.95 17.94
CA GLN A 742 9.52 -18.53 19.27
C GLN A 742 10.64 -19.58 19.22
N LEU A 743 11.39 -19.76 20.30
CA LEU A 743 12.48 -20.72 20.36
C LEU A 743 12.05 -22.03 21.02
N LYS A 744 12.55 -23.15 20.50
CA LYS A 744 12.48 -24.48 21.11
C LYS A 744 13.89 -25.04 21.32
N PRO A 745 14.12 -25.92 22.30
CA PRO A 745 15.38 -26.65 22.42
C PRO A 745 15.71 -27.41 21.14
N VAL A 746 17.00 -27.61 20.87
CA VAL A 746 17.47 -28.46 19.75
C VAL A 746 16.92 -29.87 19.93
N ASP A 747 16.15 -30.34 18.94
CA ASP A 747 15.58 -31.68 18.91
C ASP A 747 16.32 -32.54 17.87
N PRO A 748 16.97 -33.65 18.27
CA PRO A 748 17.62 -34.56 17.33
C PRO A 748 16.72 -35.07 16.20
N ARG A 749 15.39 -35.04 16.38
CA ARG A 749 14.40 -35.48 15.39
C ARG A 749 14.19 -34.48 14.24
N ASP A 750 14.68 -33.25 14.37
CA ASP A 750 14.62 -32.24 13.31
C ASP A 750 15.65 -32.49 12.20
N TYR A 751 16.60 -33.41 12.41
CA TYR A 751 17.68 -33.75 11.49
C TYR A 751 17.44 -35.12 10.85
N SER A 752 17.52 -35.18 9.52
CA SER A 752 17.25 -36.42 8.77
C SER A 752 18.32 -37.49 9.00
N GLU A 753 19.57 -37.07 9.22
CA GLU A 753 20.67 -37.92 9.63
C GLU A 753 20.80 -37.93 11.16
N ALA A 754 21.02 -39.11 11.73
CA ALA A 754 21.24 -39.25 13.16
C ALA A 754 22.57 -38.59 13.57
N LEU A 755 22.48 -37.42 14.21
CA LEU A 755 23.65 -36.71 14.74
C LEU A 755 24.31 -37.50 15.87
N SER A 756 25.64 -37.57 15.86
CA SER A 756 26.40 -38.07 17.00
C SER A 756 26.24 -37.16 18.23
N SER A 757 26.51 -37.68 19.43
CA SER A 757 26.44 -36.87 20.66
C SER A 757 27.38 -35.66 20.63
N ALA A 758 28.52 -35.75 19.93
CA ALA A 758 29.44 -34.64 19.74
C ALA A 758 28.83 -33.56 18.83
N GLN A 759 28.29 -33.95 17.68
CA GLN A 759 27.63 -33.04 16.75
C GLN A 759 26.42 -32.34 17.38
N LEU A 760 25.60 -33.08 18.14
CA LEU A 760 24.49 -32.50 18.88
C LEU A 760 24.96 -31.49 19.93
N GLY A 761 26.06 -31.78 20.63
CA GLY A 761 26.68 -30.85 21.57
C GLY A 761 27.18 -29.57 20.91
N GLU A 762 27.81 -29.66 19.73
CA GLU A 762 28.22 -28.49 18.96
C GLU A 762 27.04 -27.63 18.53
N LEU A 763 25.96 -28.26 18.10
CA LEU A 763 24.74 -27.58 17.68
C LEU A 763 24.05 -26.85 18.84
N MET A 764 23.97 -27.48 20.02
CA MET A 764 23.48 -26.84 21.24
C MET A 764 24.38 -25.67 21.69
N ALA A 765 25.69 -25.74 21.43
CA ALA A 765 26.60 -24.63 21.73
C ALA A 765 26.44 -23.45 20.76
N VAL A 766 26.05 -23.70 19.50
CA VAL A 766 25.74 -22.64 18.53
C VAL A 766 24.37 -22.01 18.80
N PHE A 767 23.42 -22.78 19.34
CA PHE A 767 22.06 -22.32 19.67
C PHE A 767 21.76 -22.50 21.16
N PRO A 768 22.42 -21.75 22.07
CA PRO A 768 22.27 -21.93 23.52
C PRO A 768 20.84 -21.65 24.01
N ASP A 769 20.12 -20.75 23.34
CA ASP A 769 18.73 -20.40 23.66
C ASP A 769 17.70 -21.26 22.90
N GLY A 770 18.16 -22.16 22.03
CA GLY A 770 17.33 -22.94 21.14
C GLY A 770 17.25 -22.40 19.71
N VAL A 771 16.47 -23.12 18.89
CA VAL A 771 16.24 -22.86 17.46
C VAL A 771 14.80 -22.43 17.23
N CYS A 772 14.51 -21.82 16.09
CA CYS A 772 13.15 -21.41 15.75
C CYS A 772 12.16 -22.58 15.77
N ASP A 773 11.06 -22.40 16.50
CA ASP A 773 9.90 -23.26 16.52
C ASP A 773 8.85 -22.76 15.52
N TYR A 774 9.04 -23.13 14.25
CA TYR A 774 8.11 -22.77 13.17
C TYR A 774 6.77 -23.52 13.23
N SER A 775 6.56 -24.40 14.22
CA SER A 775 5.22 -24.95 14.49
C SER A 775 4.30 -23.97 15.22
N ARG A 776 4.87 -22.86 15.72
CA ARG A 776 4.17 -21.82 16.45
C ARG A 776 4.16 -20.52 15.63
N PRO A 777 3.14 -19.67 15.83
CA PRO A 777 3.15 -18.34 15.24
C PRO A 777 4.31 -17.51 15.82
N SER A 778 4.62 -16.43 15.13
CA SER A 778 5.60 -15.43 15.56
C SER A 778 5.30 -14.87 16.95
N VAL A 779 6.33 -14.40 17.64
CA VAL A 779 6.16 -13.62 18.86
C VAL A 779 5.32 -12.39 18.54
N GLY A 780 4.29 -12.14 19.34
CA GLY A 780 3.41 -10.98 19.17
C GLY A 780 2.35 -11.11 18.06
N ASP A 781 2.28 -12.26 17.36
CA ASP A 781 1.21 -12.49 16.37
C ASP A 781 -0.18 -12.39 17.01
N THR A 782 -1.14 -11.91 16.23
CA THR A 782 -2.54 -11.69 16.64
C THR A 782 -3.48 -12.30 15.61
N GLY A 783 -4.66 -12.76 16.06
CA GLY A 783 -5.70 -13.24 15.14
C GLY A 783 -6.28 -12.13 14.25
N SER A 784 -6.16 -10.86 14.66
CA SER A 784 -6.60 -9.71 13.86
C SER A 784 -5.77 -8.47 14.17
N SER A 785 -5.39 -7.72 13.13
CA SER A 785 -4.75 -6.41 13.24
C SER A 785 -5.79 -5.29 13.35
N LEU A 786 -5.35 -4.09 13.71
CA LEU A 786 -6.19 -2.89 13.67
C LEU A 786 -6.63 -2.61 12.23
N LEU A 787 -7.87 -2.15 12.08
CA LEU A 787 -8.37 -1.52 10.85
C LEU A 787 -8.31 0.00 11.04
N TRP A 788 -7.94 0.70 9.98
CA TRP A 788 -7.58 2.12 9.96
C TRP A 788 -6.69 2.51 11.15
N PRO A 789 -5.49 1.90 11.28
CA PRO A 789 -4.60 2.21 12.39
C PRO A 789 -4.12 3.67 12.33
N SER A 790 -4.13 4.34 13.48
CA SER A 790 -3.54 5.66 13.66
C SER A 790 -2.52 5.63 14.79
N MET A 791 -1.34 6.19 14.51
CA MET A 791 -0.29 6.49 15.50
C MET A 791 -0.46 7.89 16.10
N GLY A 792 -1.48 8.64 15.69
CA GLY A 792 -1.66 10.06 16.00
C GLY A 792 -1.24 10.98 14.87
N GLY A 793 -1.46 12.28 15.10
CA GLY A 793 -1.03 13.36 14.21
C GLY A 793 0.29 13.97 14.71
N ARG A 794 0.26 15.26 15.07
CA ARG A 794 1.45 16.00 15.54
C ARG A 794 2.10 15.41 16.80
N GLU A 795 1.36 14.63 17.58
CA GLU A 795 1.85 13.89 18.74
C GLU A 795 1.62 12.39 18.52
N LEU A 796 2.58 11.58 18.94
CA LEU A 796 2.41 10.13 18.97
C LEU A 796 1.45 9.72 20.08
N LEU A 797 0.54 8.83 19.75
CA LEU A 797 -0.27 8.12 20.73
C LEU A 797 0.60 7.11 21.48
N GLU A 798 0.34 6.93 22.77
CA GLU A 798 0.96 5.88 23.58
C GLU A 798 0.69 4.49 22.97
N GLU A 799 -0.54 4.28 22.53
CA GLU A 799 -0.98 3.07 21.86
C GLU A 799 -1.79 3.40 20.59
N PRO A 800 -1.59 2.66 19.49
CA PRO A 800 -2.33 2.89 18.26
C PRO A 800 -3.80 2.55 18.42
N ILE A 801 -4.64 3.34 17.74
CA ILE A 801 -6.10 3.21 17.72
C ILE A 801 -6.61 2.87 16.33
N SER A 802 -7.82 2.32 16.26
CA SER A 802 -8.57 2.15 15.01
C SER A 802 -9.50 3.34 14.79
N LEU A 803 -9.39 3.97 13.62
CA LEU A 803 -10.40 4.94 13.16
C LEU A 803 -11.62 4.20 12.58
N LYS A 804 -12.77 4.88 12.57
CA LYS A 804 -14.04 4.32 12.10
C LYS A 804 -14.79 5.34 11.25
N TRP A 805 -15.58 4.84 10.29
CA TRP A 805 -16.51 5.68 9.55
C TRP A 805 -17.80 5.90 10.36
N ARG A 806 -17.71 6.78 11.36
CA ARG A 806 -18.82 7.08 12.26
C ARG A 806 -19.91 7.86 11.53
N VAL A 807 -21.17 7.52 11.81
CA VAL A 807 -22.36 8.18 11.26
C VAL A 807 -23.23 8.63 12.42
N ALA A 808 -23.67 9.89 12.36
CA ALA A 808 -24.65 10.41 13.31
C ALA A 808 -26.06 10.11 12.79
N ARG A 809 -26.89 9.43 13.59
CA ARG A 809 -28.26 9.07 13.23
C ARG A 809 -29.26 9.73 14.16
N ALA A 810 -30.17 10.52 13.58
CA ALA A 810 -31.28 11.10 14.30
C ALA A 810 -32.34 10.03 14.58
N ALA A 811 -32.85 9.97 15.81
CA ALA A 811 -34.01 9.15 16.12
C ALA A 811 -35.31 9.76 15.54
N ALA A 812 -36.34 8.93 15.39
CA ALA A 812 -37.68 9.41 15.13
C ALA A 812 -38.18 10.29 16.29
N ALA A 813 -38.94 11.35 15.98
CA ALA A 813 -39.63 12.10 17.03
C ALA A 813 -40.70 11.19 17.68
N ASN A 814 -40.76 11.18 19.01
CA ASN A 814 -41.78 10.45 19.76
C ASN A 814 -43.18 11.06 19.62
#